data_AF-A0A845A780-F1
#
_entry.id   AF-A0A845A780-F1
#
_cell.length_a   1.000
_cell.length_b   1.000
_cell.length_c   1.000
_cell.angle_alpha   90.00
_cell.angle_beta   90.00
_cell.angle_gamma   90.00
#
_symmetry.space_group_name_H-M   'P 1'
#
loop_
_entity.id
_entity.type
_entity.pdbx_description
1 polymer ?
#
loop_
_entity_poly.entity_id
_entity_poly.type
_entity_poly.pdbx_seq_one_letter_code
_entity_poly.pdbx_strand_id
1 'polypeptide(L)'
;MNQFSESPPMIDRTALRSAYRQDEPECNAQRIAQAKDADKAHDEAAALAVKLIEGARGHKEDGLDAFLHAYGLATEEGIALMCLAEALLRVPDTETLDALIHDKLGDVAWQEHLGESSSSFVNAATFSLMLTGEVLRGSGLKEAGLGNALRRSVGRLGEPVIRKATLQAMRILGGQFVFGRTIEEGMKRALPERKKGLTHSYDMLGEAAMTFEDAERYRVSYLDAISKLAARAGGGIVKSPGISVKLSALYPKYDYLHAKAAIDALVPITRELAVAARDANIHFTIDAEEAERLELQLDVMEALASDDALFTREDGTQWEGFGMAIQAYQKRAAPLCDWIVRLARKNDRKMMIRLVKGAYWDTEIKASQVGGFEDYPVFTAKVATDVSFLACAAKLLKADDVIFPAFATHNAYTIGSIKQLAKGQAFEFQRLHGMGEEVYEALAKLEKKNGEPQTPVRIYAPVGGHKDLLAYLVRRLLENGANSSFVNRMADAEVPAEELAKNPMTELGDMPIMRNLNIPLPREIFVTRVNSAGVDIADRDVQADVLAKVDALKTRSWLATPTVLAGEGGEEHDVFSPIDTSDVVGTALYPTSDDVDLAITRAVTAQRRWDAVGGITRADILEAAADGLEANTIEFISLCRREAGKTIIDAILEIREAVDFLRFYASEARMQFAAPVPLPGPTGEQNRLHLSGRGVFATISPWNFPLAIFVGPAAAALAAGNTVVAKPAEQTPLIAAHAVKVMHEAGIPNDVLQLLPGGGEVGGMITSDPRIAGVAFTGSSATARAINRSLAARDGGIATFIAETGGQNAMIVDSSALPEQVTRDVVASSFQSAGQRCSALRVLYLQEDVADTMLHMIKGAFEALDIGDPADLPTDVGPVIDEEAKEKLDDHVDTMRQRGFKVWQRELPEITQKGSYVAPTIIEINSIEDLDQENFGPILHVVRFKGTELDKIIDEINSTGYGLTLGLHSRIDGTRQLVESRARVGNFYVNRNQIGAVVESQPFGGEGHSGTGPKAGGPHYVARFATERVITIDTTAAGGNASLLAAG
;
A
#
# COMPACT_ATOMS: atom_id res chain seq x y z
N MET A 1 10.07 16.42 44.50
CA MET A 1 11.47 16.79 44.18
C MET A 1 11.72 16.26 42.78
N ASN A 2 11.44 17.08 41.78
CA ASN A 2 11.53 16.71 40.36
C ASN A 2 12.88 17.21 39.83
N GLN A 3 13.83 16.31 39.66
CA GLN A 3 15.00 16.51 38.80
C GLN A 3 14.92 15.44 37.70
N PHE A 4 14.00 15.64 36.75
CA PHE A 4 14.21 15.11 35.40
C PHE A 4 14.94 16.20 34.65
N SER A 5 16.20 15.93 34.32
CA SER A 5 17.04 16.80 33.50
C SER A 5 16.32 17.09 32.18
N GLU A 6 16.25 18.36 31.80
CA GLU A 6 15.88 18.76 30.44
C GLU A 6 16.71 17.95 29.44
N SER A 7 16.05 17.15 28.60
CA SER A 7 16.73 16.45 27.50
C SER A 7 17.48 17.48 26.65
N PRO A 8 18.74 17.24 26.27
CA PRO A 8 19.48 18.17 25.44
C PRO A 8 18.70 18.47 24.15
N PRO A 9 18.78 19.72 23.62
CA PRO A 9 18.00 20.10 22.45
C PRO A 9 18.34 19.18 21.27
N MET A 10 17.30 18.67 20.60
CA MET A 10 17.47 17.80 19.43
C MET A 10 18.18 18.54 18.29
N ILE A 11 18.91 17.81 17.46
CA ILE A 11 19.55 18.37 16.26
C ILE A 11 18.48 18.79 15.26
N ASP A 12 18.61 19.99 14.72
CA ASP A 12 17.71 20.51 13.69
C ASP A 12 17.59 19.56 12.48
N ARG A 13 16.34 19.22 12.14
CA ARG A 13 15.93 18.34 11.03
C ARG A 13 15.17 19.09 9.94
N THR A 14 15.09 20.42 9.97
CA THR A 14 14.34 21.23 8.98
C THR A 14 14.75 20.89 7.55
N ALA A 15 16.06 20.80 7.27
CA ALA A 15 16.56 20.45 5.93
C ALA A 15 16.18 19.04 5.46
N LEU A 16 15.92 18.10 6.39
CA LEU A 16 15.41 16.78 6.05
C LEU A 16 13.93 16.88 5.67
N ARG A 17 13.12 17.60 6.45
CA ARG A 17 11.68 17.75 6.21
C ARG A 17 11.40 18.47 4.89
N SER A 18 12.09 19.59 4.64
CA SER A 18 11.99 20.31 3.36
C SER A 18 12.39 19.45 2.15
N ALA A 19 13.26 18.46 2.33
CA ALA A 19 13.69 17.56 1.28
C ALA A 19 12.85 16.28 1.17
N TYR A 20 11.81 16.10 2.00
CA TYR A 20 11.03 14.85 2.03
C TYR A 20 10.39 14.59 0.68
N ARG A 21 9.55 15.50 0.18
CA ARG A 21 8.87 15.39 -1.12
C ARG A 21 9.18 16.59 -2.02
N GLN A 22 10.40 17.10 -1.94
CA GLN A 22 10.86 18.22 -2.78
C GLN A 22 10.63 17.91 -4.27
N ASP A 23 10.32 18.92 -5.09
CA ASP A 23 10.28 18.77 -6.54
C ASP A 23 11.58 18.15 -7.08
N GLU A 24 11.44 17.08 -7.87
CA GLU A 24 12.56 16.24 -8.29
C GLU A 24 13.55 16.95 -9.21
N PRO A 25 13.15 17.71 -10.25
CA PRO A 25 14.06 18.53 -11.02
C PRO A 25 14.90 19.49 -10.17
N GLU A 26 14.29 20.19 -9.21
CA GLU A 26 15.03 21.07 -8.30
C GLU A 26 16.02 20.27 -7.45
N CYS A 27 15.58 19.15 -6.86
CA CYS A 27 16.42 18.27 -6.06
C CYS A 27 17.60 17.72 -6.88
N ASN A 28 17.37 17.33 -8.13
CA ASN A 28 18.38 16.79 -9.05
C ASN A 28 19.43 17.83 -9.44
N ALA A 29 19.03 19.07 -9.69
CA ALA A 29 19.99 20.16 -9.90
C ALA A 29 20.90 20.36 -8.68
N GLN A 30 20.35 20.27 -7.46
CA GLN A 30 21.15 20.30 -6.23
C GLN A 30 22.09 19.09 -6.11
N ARG A 31 21.62 17.86 -6.45
CA ARG A 31 22.44 16.65 -6.41
C ARG A 31 23.61 16.70 -7.38
N ILE A 32 23.40 17.17 -8.62
CA ILE A 32 24.47 17.36 -9.61
C ILE A 32 25.55 18.31 -9.05
N ALA A 33 25.13 19.46 -8.49
CA ALA A 33 26.05 20.42 -7.90
C ALA A 33 26.85 19.80 -6.72
N GLN A 34 26.21 18.99 -5.89
CA GLN A 34 26.84 18.30 -4.76
C GLN A 34 27.78 17.16 -5.18
N ALA A 35 27.52 16.52 -6.33
CA ALA A 35 28.34 15.45 -6.91
C ALA A 35 29.51 15.97 -7.79
N LYS A 36 29.74 17.29 -7.87
CA LYS A 36 30.74 17.92 -8.75
C LYS A 36 32.17 17.37 -8.60
N ASP A 37 32.57 16.93 -7.42
CA ASP A 37 33.91 16.36 -7.24
C ASP A 37 34.03 14.94 -7.86
N ALA A 38 32.92 14.19 -7.92
CA ALA A 38 32.86 12.92 -8.62
C ALA A 38 32.88 13.13 -10.14
N ASP A 39 32.19 14.17 -10.60
CA ASP A 39 32.12 14.58 -12.01
C ASP A 39 33.49 14.92 -12.58
N LYS A 40 34.31 15.68 -11.83
CA LYS A 40 35.70 15.99 -12.20
C LYS A 40 36.59 14.75 -12.33
N ALA A 41 36.26 13.67 -11.63
CA ALA A 41 37.02 12.42 -11.61
C ALA A 41 36.43 11.37 -12.56
N HIS A 42 35.54 11.78 -13.48
CA HIS A 42 34.83 10.88 -14.37
C HIS A 42 35.77 10.01 -15.20
N ASP A 43 36.78 10.61 -15.85
CA ASP A 43 37.64 9.89 -16.79
C ASP A 43 38.41 8.77 -16.08
N GLU A 44 38.97 9.04 -14.89
CA GLU A 44 39.68 8.04 -14.10
C GLU A 44 38.73 6.99 -13.50
N ALA A 45 37.53 7.41 -13.07
CA ALA A 45 36.51 6.52 -12.56
C ALA A 45 35.99 5.56 -13.63
N ALA A 46 35.70 6.06 -14.83
CA ALA A 46 35.23 5.30 -15.97
C ALA A 46 36.29 4.32 -16.47
N ALA A 47 37.56 4.75 -16.56
CA ALA A 47 38.65 3.87 -16.94
C ALA A 47 38.88 2.73 -15.94
N LEU A 48 38.68 2.97 -14.65
CA LEU A 48 38.68 1.91 -13.64
C LEU A 48 37.46 1.00 -13.79
N ALA A 49 36.26 1.57 -13.96
CA ALA A 49 35.02 0.82 -14.11
C ALA A 49 35.08 -0.16 -15.30
N VAL A 50 35.55 0.28 -16.46
CA VAL A 50 35.73 -0.57 -17.66
C VAL A 50 36.63 -1.76 -17.35
N LYS A 51 37.78 -1.53 -16.70
CA LYS A 51 38.70 -2.62 -16.30
C LYS A 51 38.05 -3.60 -15.32
N LEU A 52 37.23 -3.11 -14.40
CA LEU A 52 36.50 -3.95 -13.46
C LEU A 52 35.45 -4.80 -14.18
N ILE A 53 34.71 -4.22 -15.11
CA ILE A 53 33.69 -4.90 -15.92
C ILE A 53 34.33 -5.98 -16.80
N GLU A 54 35.37 -5.63 -17.56
CA GLU A 54 36.11 -6.58 -18.40
C GLU A 54 36.74 -7.71 -17.57
N GLY A 55 37.30 -7.35 -16.39
CA GLY A 55 37.87 -8.31 -15.45
C GLY A 55 36.82 -9.27 -14.87
N ALA A 56 35.61 -8.76 -14.61
CA ALA A 56 34.48 -9.57 -14.14
C ALA A 56 33.96 -10.51 -15.24
N ARG A 57 33.78 -10.00 -16.48
CA ARG A 57 33.34 -10.78 -17.65
C ARG A 57 34.31 -11.88 -18.07
N GLY A 58 35.58 -11.77 -17.70
CA GLY A 58 36.62 -12.76 -18.03
C GLY A 58 36.53 -14.08 -17.24
N HIS A 59 35.67 -14.17 -16.21
CA HIS A 59 35.44 -15.40 -15.45
C HIS A 59 34.28 -16.20 -16.06
N LYS A 60 34.47 -17.53 -16.22
CA LYS A 60 33.38 -18.41 -16.66
C LYS A 60 32.42 -18.66 -15.50
N GLU A 61 31.15 -18.36 -15.72
CA GLU A 61 30.08 -18.67 -14.79
C GLU A 61 29.94 -20.20 -14.60
N ASP A 62 29.72 -20.64 -13.35
CA ASP A 62 29.50 -22.03 -12.98
C ASP A 62 28.31 -22.13 -12.01
N GLY A 63 27.61 -23.26 -11.99
CA GLY A 63 26.50 -23.50 -11.05
C GLY A 63 25.25 -22.62 -11.24
N LEU A 64 24.87 -21.87 -10.20
CA LEU A 64 23.64 -21.08 -10.13
C LEU A 64 23.72 -19.80 -10.96
N ASP A 65 24.87 -19.15 -11.04
CA ASP A 65 25.03 -17.91 -11.82
C ASP A 65 24.82 -18.19 -13.31
N ALA A 66 25.38 -19.29 -13.82
CA ALA A 66 25.14 -19.77 -15.18
C ALA A 66 23.67 -20.21 -15.42
N PHE A 67 22.95 -20.60 -14.36
CA PHE A 67 21.53 -20.95 -14.43
C PHE A 67 20.67 -19.67 -14.46
N LEU A 68 20.96 -18.70 -13.60
CA LEU A 68 20.27 -17.41 -13.55
C LEU A 68 20.55 -16.55 -14.78
N HIS A 69 21.73 -16.68 -15.39
CA HIS A 69 22.10 -16.07 -16.66
C HIS A 69 21.31 -16.69 -17.83
N ALA A 70 21.28 -18.03 -17.90
CA ALA A 70 20.57 -18.75 -18.97
C ALA A 70 19.05 -18.51 -18.95
N TYR A 71 18.46 -18.32 -17.77
CA TYR A 71 17.02 -18.10 -17.63
C TYR A 71 16.64 -16.63 -17.43
N GLY A 72 17.54 -15.76 -16.99
CA GLY A 72 17.28 -14.36 -16.63
C GLY A 72 16.33 -14.20 -15.44
N LEU A 73 16.73 -13.50 -14.37
CA LEU A 73 15.84 -13.27 -13.21
C LEU A 73 14.63 -12.36 -13.49
N ALA A 74 14.64 -11.68 -14.62
CA ALA A 74 13.58 -10.77 -15.07
C ALA A 74 12.55 -11.44 -15.99
N THR A 75 12.81 -12.68 -16.41
CA THR A 75 11.97 -13.40 -17.37
C THR A 75 10.82 -14.10 -16.65
N GLU A 76 9.81 -14.50 -17.41
CA GLU A 76 8.70 -15.30 -16.89
C GLU A 76 9.19 -16.65 -16.33
N GLU A 77 10.19 -17.27 -16.96
CA GLU A 77 10.83 -18.52 -16.52
C GLU A 77 11.53 -18.36 -15.17
N GLY A 78 12.35 -17.31 -15.02
CA GLY A 78 13.10 -17.03 -13.81
C GLY A 78 12.18 -16.71 -12.64
N ILE A 79 11.14 -15.90 -12.88
CA ILE A 79 10.12 -15.58 -11.88
C ILE A 79 9.35 -16.84 -11.46
N ALA A 80 8.90 -17.66 -12.43
CA ALA A 80 8.16 -18.89 -12.15
C ALA A 80 8.97 -19.90 -11.32
N LEU A 81 10.25 -20.11 -11.66
CA LEU A 81 11.14 -21.00 -10.90
C LEU A 81 11.35 -20.54 -9.47
N MET A 82 11.43 -19.23 -9.26
CA MET A 82 11.66 -18.63 -7.95
C MET A 82 10.39 -18.64 -7.09
N CYS A 83 9.24 -18.28 -7.65
CA CYS A 83 7.93 -18.44 -7.00
C CYS A 83 7.72 -19.89 -6.59
N LEU A 84 8.14 -20.83 -7.43
CA LEU A 84 8.05 -22.24 -7.12
C LEU A 84 9.02 -22.65 -6.01
N ALA A 85 10.30 -22.29 -6.09
CA ALA A 85 11.29 -22.61 -5.05
C ALA A 85 10.89 -22.02 -3.68
N GLU A 86 10.33 -20.81 -3.66
CA GLU A 86 9.74 -20.17 -2.49
C GLU A 86 8.60 -21.02 -1.91
N ALA A 87 7.64 -21.37 -2.75
CA ALA A 87 6.44 -22.04 -2.26
C ALA A 87 6.68 -23.49 -1.83
N LEU A 88 7.63 -24.20 -2.47
CA LEU A 88 8.08 -25.53 -2.02
C LEU A 88 8.70 -25.53 -0.61
N LEU A 89 9.07 -24.36 -0.08
CA LEU A 89 9.56 -24.20 1.28
C LEU A 89 8.47 -23.78 2.29
N ARG A 90 7.34 -23.25 1.83
CA ARG A 90 6.30 -22.64 2.70
C ARG A 90 4.97 -23.36 2.70
N VAL A 91 4.53 -23.88 1.56
CA VAL A 91 3.26 -24.56 1.45
C VAL A 91 3.37 -25.89 2.20
N PRO A 92 2.65 -26.07 3.32
CA PRO A 92 2.81 -27.23 4.18
C PRO A 92 2.13 -28.47 3.62
N ASP A 93 1.09 -28.31 2.80
CA ASP A 93 0.31 -29.39 2.23
C ASP A 93 0.71 -29.68 0.77
N THR A 94 0.53 -30.94 0.36
CA THR A 94 0.97 -31.41 -0.96
C THR A 94 0.05 -30.97 -2.09
N GLU A 95 -1.23 -30.70 -1.81
CA GLU A 95 -2.23 -30.43 -2.84
C GLU A 95 -2.11 -29.01 -3.38
N THR A 96 -2.10 -28.00 -2.49
CA THR A 96 -1.79 -26.61 -2.84
C THR A 96 -0.43 -26.51 -3.52
N LEU A 97 0.53 -27.32 -3.07
CA LEU A 97 1.86 -27.36 -3.65
C LEU A 97 1.84 -27.88 -5.10
N ASP A 98 1.16 -28.99 -5.34
CA ASP A 98 0.99 -29.56 -6.68
C ASP A 98 0.24 -28.58 -7.60
N ALA A 99 -0.81 -27.92 -7.09
CA ALA A 99 -1.57 -26.91 -7.83
C ALA A 99 -0.68 -25.73 -8.25
N LEU A 100 0.17 -25.24 -7.34
CA LEU A 100 1.11 -24.18 -7.67
C LEU A 100 2.21 -24.63 -8.63
N ILE A 101 2.76 -25.84 -8.48
CA ILE A 101 3.72 -26.41 -9.45
C ILE A 101 3.09 -26.43 -10.84
N HIS A 102 1.84 -26.92 -10.93
CA HIS A 102 1.10 -26.96 -12.19
C HIS A 102 0.88 -25.56 -12.76
N ASP A 103 0.41 -24.61 -11.96
CA ASP A 103 0.14 -23.21 -12.33
C ASP A 103 1.40 -22.50 -12.86
N LYS A 104 2.55 -22.67 -12.20
CA LYS A 104 3.78 -21.96 -12.56
C LYS A 104 4.63 -22.65 -13.64
N LEU A 105 4.55 -23.98 -13.78
CA LEU A 105 5.34 -24.71 -14.78
C LEU A 105 4.57 -25.12 -16.02
N GLY A 106 3.23 -25.19 -15.96
CA GLY A 106 2.38 -25.76 -17.02
C GLY A 106 2.40 -24.96 -18.32
N ASP A 107 2.45 -23.63 -18.24
CA ASP A 107 2.32 -22.75 -19.41
C ASP A 107 3.65 -22.22 -19.97
N VAL A 108 4.77 -22.44 -19.25
CA VAL A 108 6.09 -21.93 -19.65
C VAL A 108 6.70 -22.75 -20.80
N ALA A 109 7.26 -22.06 -21.80
CA ALA A 109 7.83 -22.66 -23.02
C ALA A 109 9.30 -23.07 -22.84
N TRP A 110 9.57 -24.02 -21.94
CA TRP A 110 10.92 -24.48 -21.56
C TRP A 110 11.83 -25.00 -22.70
N GLN A 111 11.30 -25.24 -23.90
CA GLN A 111 12.03 -25.83 -25.02
C GLN A 111 13.06 -24.87 -25.65
N GLU A 112 12.92 -23.56 -25.51
CA GLU A 112 13.76 -22.58 -26.20
C GLU A 112 15.20 -22.50 -25.65
N HIS A 113 15.45 -22.91 -24.41
CA HIS A 113 16.76 -22.81 -23.74
C HIS A 113 17.57 -24.11 -23.68
N LEU A 114 17.14 -25.15 -24.39
CA LEU A 114 17.78 -26.47 -24.35
C LEU A 114 19.07 -26.48 -25.18
N GLY A 115 20.24 -26.52 -24.52
CA GLY A 115 21.55 -26.60 -25.16
C GLY A 115 22.28 -25.27 -25.37
N GLU A 116 21.75 -24.16 -24.85
CA GLU A 116 22.40 -22.84 -24.89
C GLU A 116 23.51 -22.70 -23.83
N SER A 117 23.41 -23.42 -22.70
CA SER A 117 24.41 -23.38 -21.63
C SER A 117 25.46 -24.47 -21.74
N SER A 118 26.73 -24.12 -21.55
CA SER A 118 27.86 -25.07 -21.48
C SER A 118 27.96 -25.85 -20.16
N SER A 119 27.12 -25.53 -19.16
CA SER A 119 27.10 -26.17 -17.84
C SER A 119 26.27 -27.46 -17.84
N SER A 120 26.86 -28.56 -17.34
CA SER A 120 26.17 -29.85 -17.22
C SER A 120 25.06 -29.83 -16.16
N PHE A 121 25.19 -28.97 -15.15
CA PHE A 121 24.19 -28.77 -14.10
C PHE A 121 22.95 -28.05 -14.65
N VAL A 122 23.15 -26.97 -15.41
CA VAL A 122 22.07 -26.21 -16.05
C VAL A 122 21.28 -27.12 -16.97
N ASN A 123 21.95 -27.85 -17.86
CA ASN A 123 21.30 -28.80 -18.76
C ASN A 123 20.52 -29.91 -18.03
N ALA A 124 20.97 -30.35 -16.84
CA ALA A 124 20.27 -31.35 -16.03
C ALA A 124 19.05 -30.77 -15.28
N ALA A 125 19.13 -29.53 -14.80
CA ALA A 125 18.03 -28.81 -14.17
C ALA A 125 16.94 -28.47 -15.20
N THR A 126 17.32 -27.92 -16.36
CA THR A 126 16.45 -27.69 -17.53
C THR A 126 15.71 -28.96 -17.93
N PHE A 127 16.44 -30.08 -18.07
CA PHE A 127 15.86 -31.37 -18.41
C PHE A 127 14.84 -31.87 -17.36
N SER A 128 15.09 -31.63 -16.07
CA SER A 128 14.18 -32.02 -14.98
C SER A 128 12.91 -31.16 -14.94
N LEU A 129 13.03 -29.87 -15.24
CA LEU A 129 11.91 -28.92 -15.34
C LEU A 129 11.04 -29.22 -16.55
N MET A 130 11.65 -29.51 -17.70
CA MET A 130 10.95 -29.94 -18.91
C MET A 130 10.19 -31.25 -18.73
N LEU A 131 10.80 -32.23 -18.04
CA LEU A 131 10.13 -33.48 -17.66
C LEU A 131 8.91 -33.22 -16.77
N THR A 132 9.00 -32.22 -15.88
CA THR A 132 7.89 -31.85 -14.99
C THR A 132 6.78 -31.17 -15.79
N GLY A 133 7.10 -30.24 -16.69
CA GLY A 133 6.13 -29.58 -17.57
C GLY A 133 5.44 -30.52 -18.58
N GLU A 134 6.15 -31.45 -19.21
CA GLU A 134 5.54 -32.45 -20.13
C GLU A 134 4.64 -33.46 -19.40
N VAL A 135 4.97 -33.83 -18.16
CA VAL A 135 4.18 -34.77 -17.35
C VAL A 135 2.92 -34.10 -16.79
N LEU A 136 2.99 -32.83 -16.40
CA LEU A 136 1.86 -32.05 -15.90
C LEU A 136 0.85 -31.69 -16.99
N ARG A 137 1.29 -31.54 -18.25
CA ARG A 137 0.42 -31.23 -19.42
C ARG A 137 -0.54 -32.34 -19.87
N GLY A 138 -0.67 -33.45 -19.14
CA GLY A 138 -1.78 -34.41 -19.26
C GLY A 138 -2.38 -34.63 -20.66
N SER A 139 -1.73 -35.45 -21.50
CA SER A 139 -2.34 -36.17 -22.64
C SER A 139 -3.26 -35.40 -23.61
N GLY A 140 -2.85 -34.21 -24.07
CA GLY A 140 -3.73 -33.39 -24.91
C GLY A 140 -3.14 -32.76 -26.18
N LEU A 141 -1.95 -33.10 -26.68
CA LEU A 141 -1.47 -32.57 -27.96
C LEU A 141 -0.69 -33.62 -28.78
N LYS A 142 -1.16 -33.88 -30.01
CA LYS A 142 -0.47 -34.65 -31.04
C LYS A 142 0.43 -33.69 -31.84
N GLU A 143 1.67 -34.15 -32.09
CA GLU A 143 2.71 -33.59 -32.98
C GLU A 143 3.48 -32.38 -32.41
N ALA A 144 4.83 -32.30 -32.40
CA ALA A 144 5.85 -32.92 -33.25
C ALA A 144 7.20 -33.19 -32.53
N GLY A 145 8.06 -34.03 -33.13
CA GLY A 145 9.53 -33.90 -33.03
C GLY A 145 10.31 -34.82 -32.08
N LEU A 146 10.08 -34.76 -30.75
CA LEU A 146 10.98 -35.40 -29.75
C LEU A 146 10.34 -36.46 -28.82
N GLY A 147 9.04 -36.75 -28.98
CA GLY A 147 8.25 -37.54 -28.02
C GLY A 147 8.61 -39.03 -27.85
N ASN A 148 9.49 -39.62 -28.68
CA ASN A 148 9.78 -41.07 -28.65
C ASN A 148 11.00 -41.48 -27.80
N ALA A 149 11.85 -40.54 -27.39
CA ALA A 149 12.95 -40.79 -26.45
C ALA A 149 12.49 -40.53 -24.99
N LEU A 150 11.74 -39.45 -24.78
CA LEU A 150 11.17 -39.07 -23.47
C LEU A 150 10.12 -40.07 -22.96
N ARG A 151 9.22 -40.57 -23.82
CA ARG A 151 8.26 -41.63 -23.43
C ARG A 151 8.91 -42.90 -22.87
N ARG A 152 10.10 -43.27 -23.33
CA ARG A 152 10.82 -44.47 -22.86
C ARG A 152 11.50 -44.28 -21.50
N SER A 153 11.82 -43.05 -21.12
CA SER A 153 12.42 -42.71 -19.82
C SER A 153 11.35 -42.49 -18.74
N VAL A 154 10.25 -41.82 -19.09
CA VAL A 154 9.09 -41.61 -18.20
C VAL A 154 8.41 -42.93 -17.83
N GLY A 155 8.29 -43.86 -18.79
CA GLY A 155 7.71 -45.19 -18.55
C GLY A 155 8.54 -46.12 -17.65
N ARG A 156 9.78 -45.76 -17.30
CA ARG A 156 10.70 -46.64 -16.56
C ARG A 156 10.99 -46.18 -15.12
N LEU A 157 10.71 -44.91 -14.78
CA LEU A 157 10.96 -44.34 -13.45
C LEU A 157 9.69 -43.89 -12.71
N GLY A 158 8.55 -43.75 -13.39
CA GLY A 158 7.28 -43.36 -12.76
C GLY A 158 7.22 -41.88 -12.35
N GLU A 159 6.06 -41.27 -12.55
CA GLU A 159 5.76 -39.88 -12.19
C GLU A 159 6.18 -39.48 -10.74
N PRO A 160 5.98 -40.33 -9.70
CA PRO A 160 6.34 -39.97 -8.32
C PRO A 160 7.85 -39.77 -8.10
N VAL A 161 8.71 -40.46 -8.87
CA VAL A 161 10.17 -40.39 -8.70
C VAL A 161 10.73 -39.12 -9.33
N ILE A 162 10.23 -38.75 -10.51
CA ILE A 162 10.57 -37.49 -11.19
C ILE A 162 10.13 -36.32 -10.32
N ARG A 163 8.91 -36.36 -9.78
CA ARG A 163 8.36 -35.35 -8.86
C ARG A 163 9.25 -35.17 -7.63
N LYS A 164 9.63 -36.27 -6.97
CA LYS A 164 10.50 -36.23 -5.78
C LYS A 164 11.91 -35.70 -6.08
N ALA A 165 12.44 -35.99 -7.27
CA ALA A 165 13.73 -35.47 -7.72
C ALA A 165 13.67 -33.96 -8.00
N THR A 166 12.64 -33.46 -8.67
CA THR A 166 12.43 -32.03 -8.91
C THR A 166 12.27 -31.26 -7.60
N LEU A 167 11.44 -31.76 -6.68
CA LEU A 167 11.27 -31.17 -5.33
C LEU A 167 12.59 -31.08 -4.56
N GLN A 168 13.42 -32.11 -4.63
CA GLN A 168 14.72 -32.12 -3.98
C GLN A 168 15.70 -31.14 -4.63
N ALA A 169 15.72 -31.04 -5.96
CA ALA A 169 16.55 -30.08 -6.68
C ALA A 169 16.17 -28.62 -6.36
N MET A 170 14.87 -28.32 -6.30
CA MET A 170 14.38 -26.98 -5.97
C MET A 170 14.61 -26.60 -4.50
N ARG A 171 14.53 -27.56 -3.56
CA ARG A 171 14.97 -27.32 -2.16
C ARG A 171 16.46 -27.00 -2.05
N ILE A 172 17.29 -27.63 -2.88
CA ILE A 172 18.73 -27.35 -2.94
C ILE A 172 18.97 -25.95 -3.52
N LEU A 173 18.24 -25.56 -4.57
CA LEU A 173 18.30 -24.20 -5.15
C LEU A 173 17.85 -23.13 -4.13
N GLY A 174 16.74 -23.34 -3.40
CA GLY A 174 16.28 -22.42 -2.36
C GLY A 174 17.29 -22.25 -1.20
N GLY A 175 18.07 -23.30 -0.89
CA GLY A 175 19.13 -23.25 0.11
C GLY A 175 20.38 -22.46 -0.27
N GLN A 176 20.52 -22.02 -1.54
CA GLN A 176 21.65 -21.22 -2.02
C GLN A 176 21.46 -19.71 -1.79
N PHE A 177 20.22 -19.23 -1.61
CA PHE A 177 19.94 -17.82 -1.32
C PHE A 177 20.15 -17.42 0.15
N VAL A 178 20.28 -18.40 1.04
CA VAL A 178 20.61 -18.19 2.46
C VAL A 178 22.09 -18.41 2.66
N PHE A 179 22.76 -17.45 3.29
CA PHE A 179 24.13 -17.67 3.68
C PHE A 179 24.23 -18.78 4.72
N GLY A 180 23.31 -18.86 5.68
CA GLY A 180 23.16 -20.01 6.58
C GLY A 180 21.83 -19.99 7.34
N ARG A 181 21.33 -21.16 7.76
CA ARG A 181 20.03 -21.25 8.48
C ARG A 181 20.12 -20.78 9.93
N THR A 182 21.33 -20.77 10.46
CA THR A 182 21.69 -20.34 11.82
C THR A 182 22.97 -19.52 11.72
N ILE A 183 23.21 -18.67 12.71
CA ILE A 183 24.41 -17.84 12.76
C ILE A 183 25.69 -18.68 12.78
N GLU A 184 25.68 -19.86 13.42
CA GLU A 184 26.82 -20.78 13.41
C GLU A 184 27.10 -21.36 12.03
N GLU A 185 26.05 -21.72 11.29
CA GLU A 185 26.19 -22.17 9.90
C GLU A 185 26.77 -21.05 9.04
N GLY A 186 26.26 -19.82 9.17
CA GLY A 186 26.79 -18.64 8.50
C GLY A 186 28.27 -18.41 8.82
N MET A 187 28.63 -18.38 10.11
CA MET A 187 30.02 -18.21 10.56
C MET A 187 30.96 -19.29 10.03
N LYS A 188 30.50 -20.54 9.91
CA LYS A 188 31.29 -21.65 9.34
C LYS A 188 31.50 -21.45 7.84
N ARG A 189 30.46 -21.03 7.11
CA ARG A 189 30.52 -20.78 5.66
C ARG A 189 31.37 -19.55 5.32
N ALA A 190 31.46 -18.56 6.21
CA ALA A 190 32.32 -17.38 6.05
C ALA A 190 33.85 -17.67 6.08
N LEU A 191 34.29 -18.82 6.60
CA LEU A 191 35.71 -19.09 6.83
C LEU A 191 36.61 -18.99 5.58
N PRO A 192 36.24 -19.51 4.40
CA PRO A 192 37.05 -19.38 3.18
C PRO A 192 37.18 -17.92 2.72
N GLU A 193 36.09 -17.15 2.75
CA GLU A 193 36.06 -15.73 2.37
C GLU A 193 36.90 -14.88 3.33
N ARG A 194 36.85 -15.17 4.64
CA ARG A 194 37.70 -14.49 5.62
C ARG A 194 39.19 -14.75 5.42
N LYS A 195 39.57 -15.93 4.91
CA LYS A 195 40.97 -16.21 4.51
C LYS A 195 41.42 -15.37 3.31
N LYS A 196 40.49 -14.93 2.45
CA LYS A 196 40.74 -13.99 1.34
C LYS A 196 40.81 -12.52 1.79
N GLY A 197 40.63 -12.24 3.09
CA GLY A 197 40.63 -10.87 3.64
C GLY A 197 39.26 -10.18 3.66
N LEU A 198 38.19 -10.90 3.31
CA LEU A 198 36.81 -10.38 3.34
C LEU A 198 36.25 -10.45 4.77
N THR A 199 35.23 -9.64 5.05
CA THR A 199 34.50 -9.63 6.33
C THR A 199 33.00 -9.77 6.11
N HIS A 200 32.21 -9.87 7.18
CA HIS A 200 30.77 -10.13 7.09
C HIS A 200 29.95 -9.22 8.01
N SER A 201 28.79 -8.79 7.53
CA SER A 201 27.69 -8.25 8.33
C SER A 201 26.53 -9.22 8.22
N TYR A 202 26.08 -9.81 9.34
CA TYR A 202 25.00 -10.77 9.34
C TYR A 202 23.65 -10.05 9.44
N ASP A 203 22.74 -10.36 8.51
CA ASP A 203 21.34 -9.94 8.55
C ASP A 203 20.51 -11.10 9.05
N MET A 204 19.90 -10.94 10.22
CA MET A 204 19.14 -12.02 10.86
C MET A 204 17.76 -12.25 10.24
N LEU A 205 17.45 -11.63 9.10
CA LEU A 205 16.21 -11.76 8.31
C LEU A 205 14.91 -11.37 9.02
N GLY A 206 14.96 -11.03 10.31
CA GLY A 206 13.82 -10.49 11.03
C GLY A 206 13.45 -9.10 10.52
N GLU A 207 12.19 -8.94 10.14
CA GLU A 207 11.55 -7.68 9.76
C GLU A 207 10.05 -7.75 10.08
N ALA A 208 9.42 -6.58 10.22
CA ALA A 208 7.97 -6.42 10.35
C ALA A 208 7.32 -7.38 11.36
N ALA A 209 7.70 -7.25 12.64
CA ALA A 209 7.02 -7.97 13.71
C ALA A 209 5.52 -7.67 13.66
N MET A 210 4.67 -8.70 13.60
CA MET A 210 3.21 -8.52 13.60
C MET A 210 2.65 -8.57 15.02
N THR A 211 3.40 -9.14 15.95
CA THR A 211 3.00 -9.36 17.34
C THR A 211 4.12 -8.94 18.30
N PHE A 212 3.79 -8.68 19.57
CA PHE A 212 4.81 -8.46 20.59
C PHE A 212 5.69 -9.70 20.82
N GLU A 213 5.15 -10.90 20.62
CA GLU A 213 5.90 -12.16 20.71
C GLU A 213 6.92 -12.30 19.57
N ASP A 214 6.58 -11.86 18.35
CA ASP A 214 7.53 -11.78 17.24
C ASP A 214 8.68 -10.84 17.58
N ALA A 215 8.37 -9.66 18.11
CA ALA A 215 9.35 -8.67 18.51
C ALA A 215 10.34 -9.23 19.55
N GLU A 216 9.83 -9.92 20.57
CA GLU A 216 10.66 -10.58 21.57
C GLU A 216 11.50 -11.72 20.98
N ARG A 217 10.92 -12.54 20.10
CA ARG A 217 11.64 -13.61 19.39
C ARG A 217 12.82 -13.05 18.58
N TYR A 218 12.61 -11.95 17.85
CA TYR A 218 13.67 -11.30 17.09
C TYR A 218 14.72 -10.68 18.00
N ARG A 219 14.34 -10.02 19.09
CA ARG A 219 15.28 -9.50 20.09
C ARG A 219 16.22 -10.59 20.62
N VAL A 220 15.66 -11.74 21.02
CA VAL A 220 16.44 -12.89 21.50
C VAL A 220 17.35 -13.44 20.40
N SER A 221 16.86 -13.53 19.15
CA SER A 221 17.66 -13.97 18.00
C SER A 221 18.87 -13.06 17.75
N TYR A 222 18.69 -11.74 17.84
CA TYR A 222 19.80 -10.78 17.72
C TYR A 222 20.81 -10.91 18.85
N LEU A 223 20.38 -11.05 20.11
CA LEU A 223 21.28 -11.25 21.25
C LEU A 223 22.12 -12.52 21.13
N ASP A 224 21.48 -13.63 20.76
CA ASP A 224 22.15 -14.91 20.54
C ASP A 224 23.18 -14.82 19.41
N ALA A 225 22.83 -14.15 18.31
CA ALA A 225 23.75 -13.90 17.20
C ALA A 225 24.96 -13.07 17.64
N ILE A 226 24.75 -11.96 18.35
CA ILE A 226 25.82 -11.09 18.86
C ILE A 226 26.76 -11.87 19.78
N SER A 227 26.20 -12.64 20.72
CA SER A 227 26.97 -13.48 21.66
C SER A 227 27.90 -14.46 20.92
N LYS A 228 27.39 -15.12 19.87
CA LYS A 228 28.19 -16.07 19.07
C LYS A 228 29.25 -15.37 18.22
N LEU A 229 28.96 -14.18 17.70
CA LEU A 229 29.91 -13.39 16.93
C LEU A 229 31.09 -12.89 17.77
N ALA A 230 30.88 -12.65 19.08
CA ALA A 230 31.93 -12.20 20.00
C ALA A 230 33.16 -13.13 19.99
N ALA A 231 32.96 -14.45 19.87
CA ALA A 231 34.04 -15.43 19.80
C ALA A 231 34.96 -15.29 18.57
N ARG A 232 34.57 -14.47 17.58
CA ARG A 232 35.31 -14.21 16.34
C ARG A 232 35.64 -12.73 16.14
N ALA A 233 35.44 -11.90 17.16
CA ALA A 233 35.86 -10.51 17.20
C ALA A 233 37.31 -10.45 17.74
N GLY A 234 38.17 -9.68 17.09
CA GLY A 234 39.59 -9.63 17.47
C GLY A 234 40.50 -8.82 16.55
N GLY A 235 39.97 -8.28 15.45
CA GLY A 235 40.72 -7.47 14.49
C GLY A 235 40.36 -5.98 14.48
N GLY A 236 39.65 -5.48 15.50
CA GLY A 236 39.00 -4.16 15.51
C GLY A 236 37.70 -4.15 14.69
N ILE A 237 36.97 -3.02 14.66
CA ILE A 237 35.65 -2.91 14.02
C ILE A 237 35.67 -3.32 12.55
N VAL A 238 36.67 -2.86 11.79
CA VAL A 238 36.75 -3.12 10.32
C VAL A 238 36.97 -4.59 10.01
N LYS A 239 37.82 -5.32 10.76
CA LYS A 239 38.14 -6.74 10.47
C LYS A 239 37.26 -7.74 11.21
N SER A 240 36.53 -7.29 12.23
CA SER A 240 35.59 -8.12 12.96
C SER A 240 34.31 -8.30 12.14
N PRO A 241 33.56 -9.40 12.36
CA PRO A 241 32.21 -9.49 11.81
C PRO A 241 31.33 -8.47 12.53
N GLY A 242 30.10 -8.31 12.07
CA GLY A 242 29.09 -7.60 12.84
C GLY A 242 27.71 -7.91 12.34
N ILE A 243 26.75 -7.08 12.73
CA ILE A 243 25.34 -7.41 12.63
C ILE A 243 24.52 -6.23 12.09
N SER A 244 23.47 -6.57 11.35
CA SER A 244 22.46 -5.64 10.87
C SER A 244 21.12 -5.90 11.55
N VAL A 245 20.49 -4.85 12.04
CA VAL A 245 19.24 -4.89 12.81
C VAL A 245 18.20 -4.00 12.15
N LYS A 246 16.96 -4.48 12.05
CA LYS A 246 15.80 -3.69 11.59
C LYS A 246 14.94 -3.34 12.79
N LEU A 247 14.48 -2.09 12.86
CA LEU A 247 13.67 -1.63 14.01
C LEU A 247 12.25 -2.19 13.92
N SER A 248 11.72 -2.39 12.70
CA SER A 248 10.42 -3.06 12.51
C SER A 248 10.36 -4.49 13.06
N ALA A 249 11.51 -5.16 13.22
CA ALA A 249 11.56 -6.49 13.83
C ALA A 249 11.42 -6.43 15.36
N LEU A 250 11.55 -5.27 15.99
CA LEU A 250 11.68 -5.14 17.44
C LEU A 250 10.45 -4.50 18.09
N TYR A 251 9.46 -4.07 17.30
CA TYR A 251 8.21 -3.53 17.81
C TYR A 251 7.11 -3.61 16.74
N PRO A 252 5.91 -4.14 17.05
CA PRO A 252 4.88 -4.39 16.04
C PRO A 252 4.19 -3.12 15.51
N LYS A 253 4.23 -2.03 16.29
CA LYS A 253 3.64 -0.72 15.93
C LYS A 253 4.73 0.29 15.62
N TYR A 254 5.73 -0.12 14.83
CA TYR A 254 6.79 0.77 14.36
C TYR A 254 6.32 1.57 13.14
N ASP A 255 5.52 2.60 13.39
CA ASP A 255 4.97 3.53 12.39
C ASP A 255 4.77 4.92 12.99
N TYR A 256 4.51 5.90 12.12
CA TYR A 256 4.43 7.32 12.49
C TYR A 256 3.19 7.69 13.31
N LEU A 257 2.14 6.87 13.34
CA LEU A 257 0.96 7.11 14.17
C LEU A 257 1.24 6.73 15.63
N HIS A 258 2.06 5.70 15.83
CA HIS A 258 2.46 5.19 17.14
C HIS A 258 3.86 5.68 17.58
N ALA A 259 4.37 6.75 16.98
CA ALA A 259 5.77 7.18 17.09
C ALA A 259 6.29 7.25 18.54
N LYS A 260 5.52 7.83 19.47
CA LYS A 260 5.90 7.92 20.89
C LYS A 260 6.07 6.54 21.52
N ALA A 261 5.05 5.69 21.42
CA ALA A 261 5.07 4.34 21.99
C ALA A 261 6.19 3.49 21.36
N ALA A 262 6.38 3.61 20.04
CA ALA A 262 7.45 2.94 19.32
C ALA A 262 8.83 3.36 19.81
N ILE A 263 9.09 4.66 19.99
CA ILE A 263 10.38 5.15 20.51
C ILE A 263 10.60 4.67 21.95
N ASP A 264 9.59 4.82 22.81
CA ASP A 264 9.65 4.42 24.22
C ASP A 264 9.96 2.92 24.37
N ALA A 265 9.48 2.07 23.45
CA ALA A 265 9.79 0.63 23.40
C ALA A 265 11.14 0.31 22.73
N LEU A 266 11.45 0.94 21.59
CA LEU A 266 12.60 0.60 20.75
C LEU A 266 13.93 1.06 21.34
N VAL A 267 13.97 2.21 22.03
CA VAL A 267 15.23 2.75 22.58
C VAL A 267 15.86 1.77 23.59
N PRO A 268 15.15 1.27 24.63
CA PRO A 268 15.71 0.29 25.56
C PRO A 268 16.17 -1.01 24.89
N ILE A 269 15.36 -1.55 23.97
CA ILE A 269 15.65 -2.80 23.26
C ILE A 269 16.90 -2.65 22.40
N THR A 270 16.96 -1.59 21.59
CA THR A 270 18.09 -1.35 20.69
C THR A 270 19.36 -1.04 21.46
N ARG A 271 19.25 -0.34 22.59
CA ARG A 271 20.36 -0.09 23.51
C ARG A 271 20.95 -1.39 24.06
N GLU A 272 20.12 -2.33 24.46
CA GLU A 272 20.57 -3.65 24.95
C GLU A 272 21.39 -4.40 23.89
N LEU A 273 20.88 -4.45 22.65
CA LEU A 273 21.58 -5.06 21.52
C LEU A 273 22.91 -4.34 21.23
N ALA A 274 22.92 -3.01 21.25
CA ALA A 274 24.10 -2.21 21.00
C ALA A 274 25.15 -2.37 22.12
N VAL A 275 24.75 -2.49 23.38
CA VAL A 275 25.65 -2.82 24.50
C VAL A 275 26.32 -4.19 24.30
N ALA A 276 25.55 -5.20 23.90
CA ALA A 276 26.11 -6.51 23.60
C ALA A 276 27.12 -6.45 22.44
N ALA A 277 26.83 -5.65 21.39
CA ALA A 277 27.73 -5.45 20.26
C ALA A 277 29.00 -4.66 20.63
N ARG A 278 28.87 -3.66 21.50
CA ARG A 278 29.99 -2.90 22.09
C ARG A 278 30.93 -3.81 22.86
N ASP A 279 30.40 -4.66 23.72
CA ASP A 279 31.19 -5.59 24.55
C ASP A 279 31.89 -6.63 23.69
N ALA A 280 31.23 -7.08 22.62
CA ALA A 280 31.85 -7.91 21.59
C ALA A 280 32.84 -7.15 20.67
N ASN A 281 32.86 -5.81 20.73
CA ASN A 281 33.63 -4.92 19.85
C ASN A 281 33.44 -5.23 18.35
N ILE A 282 32.17 -5.37 17.95
CA ILE A 282 31.75 -5.60 16.57
C ILE A 282 31.02 -4.38 16.00
N HIS A 283 30.85 -4.32 14.68
CA HIS A 283 29.99 -3.31 14.09
C HIS A 283 28.51 -3.67 14.29
N PHE A 284 27.69 -2.65 14.53
CA PHE A 284 26.26 -2.73 14.74
C PHE A 284 25.59 -1.68 13.85
N THR A 285 24.89 -2.14 12.80
CA THR A 285 24.24 -1.25 11.85
C THR A 285 22.72 -1.36 11.98
N ILE A 286 22.05 -0.24 12.26
CA ILE A 286 20.60 -0.14 12.11
C ILE A 286 20.28 0.06 10.63
N ASP A 287 19.59 -0.89 10.02
CA ASP A 287 19.18 -0.81 8.62
C ASP A 287 18.16 0.32 8.39
N ALA A 288 18.03 0.76 7.15
CA ALA A 288 17.05 1.76 6.74
C ALA A 288 15.89 1.08 6.01
N GLU A 289 14.67 1.46 6.37
CA GLU A 289 13.42 0.84 5.95
C GLU A 289 12.63 1.81 5.04
N GLU A 290 11.30 1.85 5.13
CA GLU A 290 10.43 2.77 4.38
C GLU A 290 10.64 4.24 4.80
N ALA A 291 10.35 5.17 3.89
CA ALA A 291 10.64 6.59 4.06
C ALA A 291 9.89 7.24 5.23
N GLU A 292 8.67 6.81 5.53
CA GLU A 292 7.87 7.31 6.66
C GLU A 292 8.48 6.98 8.03
N ARG A 293 9.28 5.91 8.11
CA ARG A 293 9.95 5.48 9.36
C ARG A 293 11.22 6.26 9.66
N LEU A 294 11.74 7.04 8.71
CA LEU A 294 13.05 7.69 8.85
C LEU A 294 13.11 8.58 10.09
N GLU A 295 12.16 9.49 10.31
CA GLU A 295 12.23 10.41 11.46
C GLU A 295 12.17 9.69 12.81
N LEU A 296 11.43 8.58 12.91
CA LEU A 296 11.38 7.76 14.12
C LEU A 296 12.72 7.06 14.35
N GLN A 297 13.34 6.53 13.30
CA GLN A 297 14.69 5.99 13.36
C GLN A 297 15.68 7.05 13.85
N LEU A 298 15.56 8.31 13.39
CA LEU A 298 16.44 9.39 13.84
C LEU A 298 16.27 9.72 15.32
N ASP A 299 15.05 9.63 15.87
CA ASP A 299 14.82 9.77 17.31
C ASP A 299 15.50 8.69 18.13
N VAL A 300 15.40 7.43 17.68
CA VAL A 300 16.12 6.31 18.30
C VAL A 300 17.63 6.51 18.21
N MET A 301 18.14 6.92 17.05
CA MET A 301 19.58 7.19 16.84
C MET A 301 20.10 8.31 17.75
N GLU A 302 19.35 9.40 17.90
CA GLU A 302 19.76 10.53 18.73
C GLU A 302 19.75 10.16 20.22
N ALA A 303 18.73 9.44 20.69
CA ALA A 303 18.66 8.93 22.06
C ALA A 303 19.84 8.00 22.39
N LEU A 304 20.22 7.10 21.47
CA LEU A 304 21.34 6.18 21.66
C LEU A 304 22.69 6.89 21.60
N ALA A 305 22.89 7.78 20.63
CA ALA A 305 24.17 8.49 20.44
C ALA A 305 24.57 9.35 21.66
N SER A 306 23.57 9.89 22.38
CA SER A 306 23.76 10.69 23.59
C SER A 306 24.01 9.88 24.87
N ASP A 307 23.97 8.55 24.83
CA ASP A 307 24.34 7.71 25.97
C ASP A 307 25.85 7.43 26.00
N ASP A 308 26.61 8.19 26.81
CA ASP A 308 28.06 7.98 26.98
C ASP A 308 28.44 6.56 27.43
N ALA A 309 27.59 5.91 28.22
CA ALA A 309 27.85 4.56 28.69
C ALA A 309 27.80 3.56 27.52
N LEU A 310 26.99 3.81 26.50
CA LEU A 310 26.90 2.95 25.32
C LEU A 310 28.18 2.94 24.47
N PHE A 311 28.98 4.00 24.51
CA PHE A 311 30.19 4.11 23.67
C PHE A 311 31.47 3.81 24.42
N THR A 312 31.43 3.63 25.74
CA THR A 312 32.62 3.32 26.55
C THR A 312 32.72 1.81 26.79
N ARG A 313 33.83 1.19 26.36
CA ARG A 313 34.14 -0.23 26.60
C ARG A 313 34.72 -0.43 27.99
N GLU A 314 34.74 -1.68 28.48
CA GLU A 314 35.25 -2.03 29.81
C GLU A 314 36.74 -1.64 30.01
N ASP A 315 37.52 -1.65 28.93
CA ASP A 315 38.93 -1.23 28.91
C ASP A 315 39.13 0.30 28.86
N GLY A 316 38.04 1.08 28.90
CA GLY A 316 38.03 2.54 28.81
C GLY A 316 38.19 3.12 27.40
N THR A 317 38.28 2.27 26.37
CA THR A 317 38.33 2.72 24.97
C THR A 317 36.95 3.04 24.42
N GLN A 318 36.88 3.94 23.43
CA GLN A 318 35.64 4.25 22.73
C GLN A 318 35.29 3.13 21.73
N TRP A 319 34.01 2.77 21.66
CA TRP A 319 33.47 1.84 20.68
C TRP A 319 33.03 2.61 19.43
N GLU A 320 33.64 2.27 18.29
CA GLU A 320 33.39 2.94 17.01
C GLU A 320 32.49 2.09 16.08
N GLY A 321 31.82 1.07 16.62
CA GLY A 321 31.06 0.10 15.84
C GLY A 321 29.61 0.47 15.56
N PHE A 322 29.06 1.46 16.25
CA PHE A 322 27.67 1.89 16.09
C PHE A 322 27.45 2.63 14.76
N GLY A 323 26.30 2.43 14.14
CA GLY A 323 25.98 3.12 12.90
C GLY A 323 24.60 2.81 12.33
N MET A 324 24.31 3.39 11.17
CA MET A 324 23.06 3.19 10.44
C MET A 324 23.28 3.15 8.94
N ALA A 325 22.27 2.66 8.21
CA ALA A 325 22.20 2.76 6.77
C ALA A 325 21.55 4.08 6.32
N ILE A 326 22.00 4.63 5.18
CA ILE A 326 21.42 5.78 4.48
C ILE A 326 21.07 5.34 3.06
N GLN A 327 19.85 5.61 2.62
CA GLN A 327 19.36 5.25 1.30
C GLN A 327 19.47 6.44 0.34
N ALA A 328 20.43 6.41 -0.58
CA ALA A 328 20.71 7.48 -1.53
C ALA A 328 19.56 7.77 -2.52
N TYR A 329 18.63 6.83 -2.71
CA TYR A 329 17.45 7.02 -3.55
C TYR A 329 16.44 8.02 -2.96
N GLN A 330 16.54 8.38 -1.67
CA GLN A 330 15.65 9.35 -1.04
C GLN A 330 16.15 10.76 -1.32
N LYS A 331 15.24 11.70 -1.55
CA LYS A 331 15.55 13.12 -1.72
C LYS A 331 16.21 13.73 -0.46
N ARG A 332 15.95 13.13 0.70
CA ARG A 332 16.55 13.48 2.01
C ARG A 332 17.95 12.95 2.26
N ALA A 333 18.51 12.10 1.40
CA ALA A 333 19.76 11.39 1.69
C ALA A 333 20.97 12.31 1.92
N ALA A 334 21.12 13.37 1.10
CA ALA A 334 22.24 14.30 1.26
C ALA A 334 22.13 15.17 2.53
N PRO A 335 20.95 15.77 2.85
CA PRO A 335 20.73 16.37 4.17
C PRO A 335 20.91 15.39 5.34
N LEU A 336 20.57 14.11 5.17
CA LEU A 336 20.76 13.08 6.19
C LEU A 336 22.24 12.83 6.48
N CYS A 337 23.10 12.85 5.45
CA CYS A 337 24.55 12.78 5.62
C CYS A 337 25.07 13.96 6.46
N ASP A 338 24.53 15.17 6.26
CA ASP A 338 24.92 16.33 7.08
C ASP A 338 24.41 16.19 8.52
N TRP A 339 23.19 15.70 8.71
CA TRP A 339 22.60 15.46 10.02
C TRP A 339 23.40 14.43 10.85
N ILE A 340 23.76 13.29 10.26
CA ILE A 340 24.50 12.23 10.98
C ILE A 340 25.91 12.69 11.37
N VAL A 341 26.57 13.48 10.52
CA VAL A 341 27.88 14.10 10.82
C VAL A 341 27.74 15.06 12.01
N ARG A 342 26.66 15.86 12.06
CA ARG A 342 26.39 16.73 13.22
C ARG A 342 26.11 15.92 14.48
N LEU A 343 25.37 14.81 14.38
CA LEU A 343 25.09 13.92 15.52
C LEU A 343 26.38 13.32 16.09
N ALA A 344 27.23 12.79 15.21
CA ALA A 344 28.49 12.19 15.60
C ALA A 344 29.41 13.21 16.26
N ARG A 345 29.59 14.41 15.67
CA ARG A 345 30.40 15.50 16.25
C ARG A 345 29.85 16.03 17.57
N LYS A 346 28.53 16.19 17.70
CA LYS A 346 27.87 16.69 18.93
C LYS A 346 28.15 15.78 20.13
N ASN A 347 28.19 14.47 19.90
CA ASN A 347 28.35 13.46 20.95
C ASN A 347 29.78 12.86 21.00
N ASP A 348 30.75 13.42 20.28
CA ASP A 348 32.13 12.91 20.18
C ASP A 348 32.19 11.41 19.84
N ARG A 349 31.44 11.00 18.80
CA ARG A 349 31.35 9.61 18.36
C ARG A 349 32.01 9.42 17.01
N LYS A 350 32.61 8.24 16.82
CA LYS A 350 32.91 7.72 15.49
C LYS A 350 31.86 6.68 15.10
N MET A 351 31.22 6.88 13.96
CA MET A 351 30.10 6.04 13.50
C MET A 351 30.41 5.39 12.15
N MET A 352 30.04 4.12 12.00
CA MET A 352 30.14 3.41 10.72
C MET A 352 28.86 3.60 9.90
N ILE A 353 28.91 4.41 8.84
CA ILE A 353 27.71 4.76 8.06
C ILE A 353 27.67 3.99 6.76
N ARG A 354 26.64 3.13 6.63
CA ARG A 354 26.42 2.36 5.41
C ARG A 354 25.63 3.20 4.40
N LEU A 355 26.24 3.54 3.28
CA LEU A 355 25.51 4.18 2.18
C LEU A 355 25.05 3.11 1.19
N VAL A 356 23.74 3.01 0.98
CA VAL A 356 23.07 2.12 0.02
C VAL A 356 22.30 2.95 -1.00
N LYS A 357 21.82 2.35 -2.09
CA LYS A 357 20.85 3.02 -2.97
C LYS A 357 19.48 3.07 -2.31
N GLY A 358 18.84 1.92 -2.10
CA GLY A 358 17.53 1.78 -1.46
C GLY A 358 16.85 0.50 -1.93
N ALA A 359 15.89 0.00 -1.15
CA ALA A 359 15.28 -1.33 -1.37
C ALA A 359 13.74 -1.32 -1.44
N TYR A 360 13.09 -0.15 -1.29
CA TYR A 360 11.63 -0.04 -1.19
C TYR A 360 11.01 0.82 -2.31
N TRP A 361 11.71 1.01 -3.43
CA TRP A 361 11.37 2.04 -4.42
C TRP A 361 9.93 1.92 -4.93
N ASP A 362 9.49 0.73 -5.37
CA ASP A 362 8.12 0.51 -5.86
C ASP A 362 7.06 0.78 -4.77
N THR A 363 7.37 0.40 -3.53
CA THR A 363 6.52 0.65 -2.37
C THR A 363 6.35 2.15 -2.12
N GLU A 364 7.43 2.93 -2.21
CA GLU A 364 7.38 4.39 -2.03
C GLU A 364 6.60 5.10 -3.14
N ILE A 365 6.75 4.65 -4.40
CA ILE A 365 5.96 5.16 -5.53
C ILE A 365 4.47 4.87 -5.29
N LYS A 366 4.13 3.61 -5.00
CA LYS A 366 2.75 3.18 -4.75
C LYS A 366 2.14 3.91 -3.55
N ALA A 367 2.84 3.99 -2.42
CA ALA A 367 2.36 4.66 -1.22
C ALA A 367 2.07 6.14 -1.48
N SER A 368 2.91 6.81 -2.27
CA SER A 368 2.72 8.23 -2.61
C SER A 368 1.55 8.46 -3.56
N GLN A 369 1.36 7.58 -4.54
CA GLN A 369 0.22 7.59 -5.46
C GLN A 369 -1.10 7.31 -4.74
N VAL A 370 -1.12 6.26 -3.90
CA VAL A 370 -2.28 5.92 -3.06
C VAL A 370 -2.59 7.05 -2.09
N GLY A 371 -1.57 7.67 -1.49
CA GLY A 371 -1.71 8.79 -0.55
C GLY A 371 -2.15 10.10 -1.19
N GLY A 372 -2.03 10.26 -2.52
CA GLY A 372 -2.36 11.52 -3.21
C GLY A 372 -1.43 12.67 -2.83
N PHE A 373 -0.16 12.37 -2.52
CA PHE A 373 0.82 13.37 -2.07
C PHE A 373 1.39 14.20 -3.24
N GLU A 374 2.03 15.33 -2.93
CA GLU A 374 2.52 16.25 -3.97
C GLU A 374 3.62 15.64 -4.85
N ASP A 375 4.53 14.86 -4.25
CA ASP A 375 5.65 14.21 -4.94
C ASP A 375 6.09 12.94 -4.19
N TYR A 376 7.09 12.25 -4.75
CA TYR A 376 7.70 11.05 -4.22
C TYR A 376 8.81 11.37 -3.21
N PRO A 377 9.01 10.53 -2.17
CA PRO A 377 10.12 10.69 -1.25
C PRO A 377 11.46 10.19 -1.81
N VAL A 378 11.37 9.50 -2.96
CA VAL A 378 12.47 8.90 -3.71
C VAL A 378 12.59 9.54 -5.10
N PHE A 379 13.77 9.41 -5.71
CA PHE A 379 13.95 9.76 -7.12
C PHE A 379 13.23 8.74 -8.02
N THR A 380 12.60 9.21 -9.09
CA THR A 380 11.87 8.36 -10.05
C THR A 380 12.77 7.87 -11.19
N ALA A 381 13.87 8.57 -11.45
CA ALA A 381 14.90 8.17 -12.40
C ALA A 381 16.05 7.43 -11.69
N LYS A 382 16.45 6.26 -12.22
CA LYS A 382 17.57 5.49 -11.66
C LYS A 382 18.88 6.30 -11.65
N VAL A 383 19.16 7.04 -12.71
CA VAL A 383 20.37 7.87 -12.82
C VAL A 383 20.43 8.97 -11.75
N ALA A 384 19.28 9.53 -11.35
CA ALA A 384 19.21 10.48 -10.23
C ALA A 384 19.64 9.85 -8.90
N THR A 385 19.28 8.59 -8.65
CA THR A 385 19.77 7.84 -7.49
C THR A 385 21.29 7.64 -7.55
N ASP A 386 21.88 7.38 -8.72
CA ASP A 386 23.35 7.27 -8.86
C ASP A 386 24.05 8.58 -8.54
N VAL A 387 23.55 9.71 -9.06
CA VAL A 387 24.10 11.05 -8.76
C VAL A 387 23.96 11.37 -7.27
N SER A 388 22.80 11.10 -6.68
CA SER A 388 22.56 11.27 -5.24
C SER A 388 23.51 10.42 -4.39
N PHE A 389 23.79 9.17 -4.80
CA PHE A 389 24.75 8.30 -4.12
C PHE A 389 26.15 8.90 -4.12
N LEU A 390 26.62 9.43 -5.26
CA LEU A 390 27.94 10.08 -5.35
C LEU A 390 28.01 11.37 -4.54
N ALA A 391 26.94 12.17 -4.52
CA ALA A 391 26.83 13.37 -3.67
C ALA A 391 26.93 13.01 -2.18
N CYS A 392 26.22 11.96 -1.74
CA CYS A 392 26.27 11.47 -0.37
C CYS A 392 27.66 10.90 -0.03
N ALA A 393 28.27 10.14 -0.94
CA ALA A 393 29.60 9.58 -0.74
C ALA A 393 30.66 10.66 -0.55
N ALA A 394 30.62 11.73 -1.37
CA ALA A 394 31.51 12.87 -1.22
C ALA A 394 31.34 13.59 0.12
N LYS A 395 30.11 13.67 0.66
CA LYS A 395 29.84 14.23 2.00
C LYS A 395 30.41 13.38 3.12
N LEU A 396 30.17 12.07 3.10
CA LEU A 396 30.63 11.15 4.15
C LEU A 396 32.16 11.04 4.17
N LEU A 397 32.81 11.00 3.00
CA LEU A 397 34.28 11.01 2.89
C LEU A 397 34.90 12.28 3.50
N LYS A 398 34.28 13.45 3.32
CA LYS A 398 34.76 14.73 3.90
C LYS A 398 34.66 14.80 5.43
N ALA A 399 34.02 13.84 6.09
CA ALA A 399 33.82 13.80 7.54
C ALA A 399 34.54 12.60 8.19
N ASP A 400 35.75 12.28 7.72
CA ASP A 400 36.58 11.15 8.18
C ASP A 400 37.05 11.25 9.64
N ASP A 401 36.92 12.44 10.24
CA ASP A 401 37.12 12.70 11.67
C ASP A 401 36.13 11.92 12.54
N VAL A 402 34.88 11.78 12.09
CA VAL A 402 33.77 11.19 12.87
C VAL A 402 33.00 10.09 12.15
N ILE A 403 33.17 9.92 10.84
CA ILE A 403 32.48 8.90 10.04
C ILE A 403 33.49 7.90 9.50
N PHE A 404 33.19 6.61 9.66
CA PHE A 404 33.77 5.55 8.85
C PHE A 404 32.77 5.14 7.77
N PRO A 405 32.95 5.58 6.51
CA PRO A 405 31.98 5.30 5.46
C PRO A 405 32.09 3.86 4.95
N ALA A 406 30.95 3.21 4.79
CA ALA A 406 30.80 1.88 4.23
C ALA A 406 29.90 1.93 3.00
N PHE A 407 30.47 1.82 1.80
CA PHE A 407 29.74 2.00 0.54
C PHE A 407 29.21 0.67 0.01
N ALA A 408 27.91 0.43 0.12
CA ALA A 408 27.29 -0.79 -0.39
C ALA A 408 26.82 -0.60 -1.84
N THR A 409 27.50 -1.23 -2.80
CA THR A 409 27.17 -1.13 -4.22
C THR A 409 27.76 -2.29 -5.00
N HIS A 410 27.12 -2.67 -6.11
CA HIS A 410 27.69 -3.60 -7.10
C HIS A 410 28.05 -2.91 -8.41
N ASN A 411 27.79 -1.60 -8.51
CA ASN A 411 28.04 -0.83 -9.74
C ASN A 411 29.52 -0.45 -9.85
N ALA A 412 30.19 -0.97 -10.89
CA ALA A 412 31.61 -0.72 -11.14
C ALA A 412 31.96 0.76 -11.33
N TYR A 413 31.07 1.55 -11.95
CA TYR A 413 31.26 3.01 -12.06
C TYR A 413 31.27 3.67 -10.69
N THR A 414 30.29 3.35 -9.85
CA THR A 414 30.21 3.87 -8.47
C THR A 414 31.44 3.48 -7.64
N ILE A 415 31.92 2.24 -7.78
CA ILE A 415 33.17 1.77 -7.15
C ILE A 415 34.35 2.62 -7.63
N GLY A 416 34.47 2.81 -8.94
CA GLY A 416 35.50 3.65 -9.56
C GLY A 416 35.49 5.08 -9.02
N SER A 417 34.33 5.73 -9.01
CA SER A 417 34.16 7.10 -8.52
C SER A 417 34.53 7.23 -7.03
N ILE A 418 34.11 6.29 -6.18
CA ILE A 418 34.48 6.31 -4.75
C ILE A 418 35.99 6.21 -4.56
N LYS A 419 36.67 5.32 -5.29
CA LYS A 419 38.13 5.18 -5.22
C LYS A 419 38.83 6.49 -5.58
N GLN A 420 38.33 7.23 -6.57
CA GLN A 420 38.88 8.53 -6.94
C GLN A 420 38.53 9.65 -5.92
N LEU A 421 37.34 9.59 -5.32
CA LEU A 421 36.91 10.56 -4.31
C LEU A 421 37.68 10.43 -2.99
N ALA A 422 37.98 9.20 -2.56
CA ALA A 422 38.52 8.93 -1.24
C ALA A 422 39.94 9.49 -1.03
N LYS A 423 40.77 9.61 -2.09
CA LYS A 423 42.11 10.23 -2.04
C LYS A 423 42.99 9.84 -0.82
N GLY A 424 42.90 8.60 -0.36
CA GLY A 424 43.66 8.07 0.79
C GLY A 424 42.91 8.04 2.13
N GLN A 425 41.67 8.52 2.19
CA GLN A 425 40.78 8.36 3.35
C GLN A 425 40.39 6.90 3.54
N ALA A 426 40.18 6.49 4.80
CA ALA A 426 39.79 5.13 5.14
C ALA A 426 38.28 4.92 4.93
N PHE A 427 37.93 3.85 4.23
CA PHE A 427 36.55 3.43 4.00
C PHE A 427 36.51 1.92 3.76
N GLU A 428 35.30 1.35 3.72
CA GLU A 428 35.08 0.00 3.20
C GLU A 428 34.04 -0.01 2.09
N PHE A 429 34.12 -1.01 1.22
CA PHE A 429 33.01 -1.37 0.36
C PHE A 429 32.18 -2.46 1.04
N GLN A 430 30.90 -2.52 0.67
CA GLN A 430 30.03 -3.62 1.06
C GLN A 430 29.35 -4.21 -0.17
N ARG A 431 29.14 -5.52 -0.15
CA ARG A 431 28.39 -6.25 -1.18
C ARG A 431 27.44 -7.22 -0.54
N LEU A 432 26.48 -7.69 -1.30
CA LEU A 432 25.66 -8.82 -0.87
C LEU A 432 26.37 -10.15 -1.12
N HIS A 433 26.11 -11.15 -0.27
CA HIS A 433 26.39 -12.54 -0.60
C HIS A 433 25.70 -12.97 -1.91
N GLY A 434 26.42 -13.74 -2.74
CA GLY A 434 25.92 -14.19 -4.05
C GLY A 434 25.86 -13.10 -5.12
N MET A 435 26.39 -11.89 -4.86
CA MET A 435 26.35 -10.79 -5.85
C MET A 435 27.62 -9.93 -5.85
N GLY A 436 28.05 -9.55 -7.05
CA GLY A 436 29.18 -8.65 -7.28
C GLY A 436 30.53 -9.23 -6.86
N GLU A 437 30.65 -10.54 -6.66
CA GLU A 437 31.89 -11.19 -6.26
C GLU A 437 32.98 -10.95 -7.30
N GLU A 438 32.62 -11.08 -8.58
CA GLU A 438 33.49 -10.94 -9.74
C GLU A 438 34.10 -9.53 -9.82
N VAL A 439 33.27 -8.50 -9.59
CA VAL A 439 33.70 -7.09 -9.63
C VAL A 439 34.69 -6.79 -8.51
N TYR A 440 34.43 -7.28 -7.30
CA TYR A 440 35.33 -7.09 -6.15
C TYR A 440 36.59 -7.95 -6.23
N GLU A 441 36.52 -9.15 -6.80
CA GLU A 441 37.71 -9.96 -7.11
C GLU A 441 38.58 -9.28 -8.18
N ALA A 442 37.97 -8.70 -9.22
CA ALA A 442 38.67 -7.92 -10.23
C ALA A 442 39.38 -6.70 -9.61
N LEU A 443 38.70 -5.99 -8.70
CA LEU A 443 39.28 -4.89 -7.94
C LEU A 443 40.48 -5.34 -7.12
N ALA A 444 40.34 -6.39 -6.31
CA ALA A 444 41.43 -6.90 -5.47
C ALA A 444 42.65 -7.37 -6.29
N LYS A 445 42.42 -8.00 -7.45
CA LYS A 445 43.49 -8.38 -8.39
C LYS A 445 44.20 -7.15 -8.96
N LEU A 446 43.44 -6.12 -9.33
CA LEU A 446 44.00 -4.88 -9.88
C LEU A 446 44.82 -4.12 -8.84
N GLU A 447 44.30 -3.97 -7.62
CA GLU A 447 45.01 -3.34 -6.50
C GLU A 447 46.32 -4.07 -6.20
N LYS A 448 46.28 -5.41 -6.13
CA LYS A 448 47.48 -6.23 -5.95
C LYS A 448 48.49 -6.04 -7.08
N LYS A 449 48.03 -5.94 -8.34
CA LYS A 449 48.88 -5.70 -9.50
C LYS A 449 49.54 -4.33 -9.47
N ASN A 450 48.84 -3.31 -8.97
CA ASN A 450 49.34 -1.95 -8.84
C ASN A 450 50.19 -1.73 -7.58
N GLY A 451 50.27 -2.72 -6.68
CA GLY A 451 50.94 -2.58 -5.38
C GLY A 451 50.16 -1.71 -4.38
N GLU A 452 48.86 -1.53 -4.61
CA GLU A 452 47.96 -0.79 -3.72
C GLU A 452 47.49 -1.70 -2.57
N PRO A 453 47.20 -1.14 -1.38
CA PRO A 453 46.55 -1.90 -0.31
C PRO A 453 45.16 -2.34 -0.77
N GLN A 454 44.82 -3.60 -0.49
CA GLN A 454 43.50 -4.14 -0.81
C GLN A 454 42.42 -3.35 -0.05
N THR A 455 41.44 -2.83 -0.77
CA THR A 455 40.31 -2.12 -0.14
C THR A 455 39.48 -3.12 0.68
N PRO A 456 39.11 -2.81 1.94
CA PRO A 456 38.26 -3.69 2.73
C PRO A 456 36.89 -3.89 2.07
N VAL A 457 36.43 -5.13 2.03
CA VAL A 457 35.10 -5.50 1.52
C VAL A 457 34.37 -6.32 2.57
N ARG A 458 33.15 -5.90 2.91
CA ARG A 458 32.24 -6.61 3.81
C ARG A 458 31.07 -7.22 3.05
N ILE A 459 30.81 -8.49 3.30
CA ILE A 459 29.70 -9.24 2.73
C ILE A 459 28.50 -9.15 3.67
N TYR A 460 27.41 -8.60 3.18
CA TYR A 460 26.12 -8.66 3.81
C TYR A 460 25.55 -10.07 3.64
N ALA A 461 25.37 -10.79 4.74
CA ALA A 461 25.15 -12.23 4.77
C ALA A 461 23.79 -12.56 5.43
N PRO A 462 22.77 -12.94 4.65
CA PRO A 462 21.45 -13.28 5.18
C PRO A 462 21.47 -14.59 5.95
N VAL A 463 20.97 -14.57 7.20
CA VAL A 463 20.95 -15.69 8.13
C VAL A 463 19.58 -15.78 8.78
N GLY A 464 18.93 -16.93 8.67
CA GLY A 464 17.62 -17.14 9.28
C GLY A 464 16.93 -18.40 8.78
N GLY A 465 15.80 -18.73 9.39
CA GLY A 465 15.00 -19.88 8.99
C GLY A 465 14.37 -19.70 7.59
N HIS A 466 13.93 -20.79 6.97
CA HIS A 466 13.24 -20.72 5.67
C HIS A 466 11.96 -19.87 5.74
N LYS A 467 11.33 -19.75 6.92
CA LYS A 467 10.15 -18.91 7.12
C LYS A 467 10.47 -17.41 6.94
N ASP A 468 11.58 -16.92 7.47
CA ASP A 468 11.92 -15.49 7.46
C ASP A 468 12.59 -15.05 6.13
N LEU A 469 13.18 -16.00 5.39
CA LEU A 469 13.94 -15.75 4.16
C LEU A 469 13.14 -15.15 3.00
N LEU A 470 11.87 -15.52 2.86
CA LEU A 470 11.21 -15.45 1.56
C LEU A 470 10.56 -14.08 1.28
N ALA A 471 10.09 -13.39 2.33
CA ALA A 471 9.69 -11.97 2.23
C ALA A 471 10.89 -11.11 1.77
N TYR A 472 12.06 -11.42 2.31
CA TYR A 472 13.33 -10.83 1.91
C TYR A 472 13.76 -11.22 0.47
N LEU A 473 13.53 -12.48 0.07
CA LEU A 473 13.95 -12.98 -1.24
C LEU A 473 13.24 -12.28 -2.40
N VAL A 474 11.91 -12.05 -2.32
CA VAL A 474 11.17 -11.32 -3.37
C VAL A 474 11.72 -9.91 -3.56
N ARG A 475 11.94 -9.17 -2.46
CA ARG A 475 12.54 -7.83 -2.51
C ARG A 475 13.95 -7.86 -3.10
N ARG A 476 14.73 -8.87 -2.73
CA ARG A 476 16.10 -9.07 -3.22
C ARG A 476 16.14 -9.34 -4.74
N LEU A 477 15.15 -10.06 -5.25
CA LEU A 477 15.03 -10.36 -6.67
C LEU A 477 14.63 -9.11 -7.47
N LEU A 478 13.66 -8.34 -7.00
CA LEU A 478 13.25 -7.08 -7.65
C LEU A 478 14.40 -6.08 -7.74
N GLU A 479 15.18 -5.93 -6.66
CA GLU A 479 16.32 -5.01 -6.60
C GLU A 479 17.36 -5.27 -7.72
N ASN A 480 17.52 -6.53 -8.13
CA ASN A 480 18.63 -6.93 -8.99
C ASN A 480 18.23 -7.53 -10.34
N GLY A 481 17.01 -8.05 -10.46
CA GLY A 481 16.42 -8.55 -11.69
C GLY A 481 15.82 -7.46 -12.57
N ALA A 482 15.63 -6.23 -12.07
CA ALA A 482 15.16 -5.12 -12.91
C ALA A 482 16.09 -4.89 -14.12
N ASN A 483 15.53 -4.62 -15.31
CA ASN A 483 16.31 -4.34 -16.53
C ASN A 483 17.28 -3.15 -16.38
N SER A 484 17.04 -2.26 -15.41
CA SER A 484 17.90 -1.13 -15.06
C SER A 484 19.04 -1.48 -14.09
N SER A 485 19.08 -2.70 -13.55
CA SER A 485 20.11 -3.20 -12.65
C SER A 485 21.46 -3.31 -13.35
N PHE A 486 22.52 -2.84 -12.70
CA PHE A 486 23.89 -2.95 -13.22
C PHE A 486 24.33 -4.41 -13.36
N VAL A 487 23.95 -5.28 -12.41
CA VAL A 487 24.35 -6.70 -12.42
C VAL A 487 23.79 -7.40 -13.65
N ASN A 488 22.53 -7.14 -13.98
CA ASN A 488 21.88 -7.68 -15.17
C ASN A 488 22.55 -7.17 -16.46
N ARG A 489 22.76 -5.85 -16.58
CA ARG A 489 23.42 -5.25 -17.76
C ARG A 489 24.91 -5.61 -17.92
N MET A 490 25.61 -5.89 -16.81
CA MET A 490 27.02 -6.31 -16.84
C MET A 490 27.17 -7.73 -17.40
N ALA A 491 26.22 -8.61 -17.05
CA ALA A 491 26.16 -10.00 -17.51
C ALA A 491 25.81 -10.12 -19.00
N ASP A 492 25.15 -9.11 -19.57
CA ASP A 492 24.88 -9.02 -21.01
C ASP A 492 26.17 -8.70 -21.79
N ALA A 493 26.61 -9.64 -22.63
CA ALA A 493 27.81 -9.53 -23.44
C ALA A 493 27.65 -8.53 -24.61
N GLU A 494 26.42 -8.22 -25.03
CA GLU A 494 26.14 -7.28 -26.12
C GLU A 494 26.28 -5.82 -25.69
N VAL A 495 26.20 -5.53 -24.38
CA VAL A 495 26.37 -4.16 -23.86
C VAL A 495 27.86 -3.83 -23.69
N PRO A 496 28.42 -2.82 -24.39
CA PRO A 496 29.81 -2.42 -24.22
C PRO A 496 30.13 -1.93 -22.80
N ALA A 497 31.34 -2.21 -22.30
CA ALA A 497 31.75 -1.83 -20.94
C ALA A 497 31.76 -0.30 -20.75
N GLU A 498 32.10 0.44 -21.81
CA GLU A 498 32.08 1.91 -21.86
C GLU A 498 30.67 2.47 -21.68
N GLU A 499 29.64 1.75 -22.15
CA GLU A 499 28.25 2.19 -22.00
C GLU A 499 27.81 2.13 -20.53
N LEU A 500 28.31 1.15 -19.77
CA LEU A 500 28.06 0.99 -18.34
C LEU A 500 28.88 1.95 -17.48
N ALA A 501 29.86 2.64 -18.07
CA ALA A 501 30.76 3.58 -17.42
C ALA A 501 30.49 5.05 -17.79
N LYS A 502 29.33 5.35 -18.39
CA LYS A 502 28.89 6.72 -18.71
C LYS A 502 28.78 7.60 -17.46
N ASN A 503 28.95 8.92 -17.66
CA ASN A 503 28.81 9.90 -16.59
C ASN A 503 27.33 10.10 -16.20
N PRO A 504 26.90 9.70 -14.99
CA PRO A 504 25.52 9.84 -14.58
C PRO A 504 25.09 11.30 -14.38
N MET A 505 26.03 12.23 -14.12
CA MET A 505 25.70 13.65 -14.00
C MET A 505 25.33 14.26 -15.37
N THR A 506 26.05 13.90 -16.42
CA THR A 506 25.73 14.30 -17.80
C THR A 506 24.42 13.66 -18.26
N GLU A 507 24.26 12.35 -18.04
CA GLU A 507 23.04 11.63 -18.41
C GLU A 507 21.79 12.22 -17.73
N LEU A 508 21.87 12.54 -16.43
CA LEU A 508 20.78 13.21 -15.73
C LEU A 508 20.56 14.64 -16.25
N GLY A 509 21.63 15.38 -16.52
CA GLY A 509 21.58 16.76 -17.03
C GLY A 509 20.98 16.88 -18.43
N ASP A 510 21.13 15.86 -19.26
CA ASP A 510 20.61 15.79 -20.62
C ASP A 510 19.13 15.38 -20.70
N MET A 511 18.52 14.96 -19.58
CA MET A 511 17.08 14.65 -19.54
C MET A 511 16.25 15.92 -19.77
N PRO A 512 15.17 15.88 -20.58
CA PRO A 512 14.36 17.07 -20.89
C PRO A 512 13.78 17.75 -19.64
N ILE A 513 13.32 16.92 -18.71
CA ILE A 513 12.84 17.27 -17.39
C ILE A 513 13.49 16.20 -16.51
N MET A 514 14.38 16.58 -15.57
CA MET A 514 15.20 15.65 -14.77
C MET A 514 14.33 14.79 -13.83
N ARG A 515 13.47 13.94 -14.39
CA ARG A 515 12.45 13.10 -13.77
C ARG A 515 12.03 12.03 -14.78
N ASN A 516 11.58 10.87 -14.31
CA ASN A 516 10.98 9.86 -15.18
C ASN A 516 9.53 10.21 -15.56
N LEU A 517 9.30 10.60 -16.82
CA LEU A 517 7.97 10.99 -17.32
C LEU A 517 6.98 9.84 -17.49
N ASN A 518 7.43 8.58 -17.41
CA ASN A 518 6.54 7.42 -17.45
C ASN A 518 5.89 7.14 -16.09
N ILE A 519 6.27 7.87 -15.04
CA ILE A 519 5.71 7.77 -13.70
C ILE A 519 4.98 9.09 -13.45
N PRO A 520 3.65 9.15 -13.66
CA PRO A 520 2.90 10.38 -13.45
C PRO A 520 2.98 10.77 -11.97
N LEU A 521 2.89 12.07 -11.66
CA LEU A 521 2.74 12.49 -10.27
C LEU A 521 1.45 11.92 -9.65
N PRO A 522 1.36 11.76 -8.32
CA PRO A 522 0.12 11.29 -7.69
C PRO A 522 -1.11 12.10 -8.08
N ARG A 523 -0.96 13.42 -8.24
CA ARG A 523 -2.03 14.34 -8.67
C ARG A 523 -2.51 14.12 -10.12
N GLU A 524 -1.68 13.47 -10.94
CA GLU A 524 -1.84 13.30 -12.39
C GLU A 524 -2.05 11.83 -12.80
N ILE A 525 -2.26 10.92 -11.83
CA ILE A 525 -2.38 9.48 -12.10
C ILE A 525 -3.61 9.13 -12.96
N PHE A 526 -4.65 9.97 -12.94
CA PHE A 526 -5.83 9.82 -13.77
C PHE A 526 -5.72 10.71 -15.02
N VAL A 527 -6.09 10.16 -16.18
CA VAL A 527 -5.95 10.86 -17.47
C VAL A 527 -7.03 11.92 -17.67
N THR A 528 -8.24 11.64 -17.21
CA THR A 528 -9.45 12.42 -17.52
C THR A 528 -9.79 13.46 -16.44
N ARG A 529 -9.06 13.48 -15.32
CA ARG A 529 -9.32 14.34 -14.17
C ARG A 529 -8.08 14.48 -13.29
N VAL A 530 -8.09 15.48 -12.42
CA VAL A 530 -7.09 15.62 -11.35
C VAL A 530 -7.44 14.68 -10.19
N ASN A 531 -6.43 14.00 -9.62
CA ASN A 531 -6.60 13.17 -8.42
C ASN A 531 -6.81 14.05 -7.17
N SER A 532 -7.60 13.57 -6.20
CA SER A 532 -7.75 14.21 -4.90
C SER A 532 -6.41 14.35 -4.17
N ALA A 533 -6.18 15.52 -3.55
CA ALA A 533 -4.99 15.76 -2.73
C ALA A 533 -5.12 15.09 -1.36
N GLY A 534 -4.07 14.41 -0.91
CA GLY A 534 -3.96 13.89 0.45
C GLY A 534 -3.20 14.79 1.41
N VAL A 535 -3.10 14.34 2.66
CA VAL A 535 -2.36 15.00 3.74
C VAL A 535 -1.33 14.02 4.26
N ASP A 536 -0.04 14.34 4.13
CA ASP A 536 1.03 13.45 4.58
C ASP A 536 1.27 13.60 6.09
N ILE A 537 0.54 12.82 6.88
CA ILE A 537 0.67 12.80 8.35
C ILE A 537 2.02 12.20 8.81
N ALA A 538 2.79 11.55 7.94
CA ALA A 538 4.14 11.11 8.25
C ALA A 538 5.16 12.26 8.22
N ASP A 539 4.85 13.38 7.55
CA ASP A 539 5.62 14.62 7.65
C ASP A 539 5.24 15.35 8.95
N ARG A 540 6.21 15.52 9.86
CA ARG A 540 5.95 16.10 11.18
C ARG A 540 5.55 17.58 11.15
N ASP A 541 6.00 18.33 10.15
CA ASP A 541 5.64 19.75 10.05
C ASP A 541 4.19 19.87 9.55
N VAL A 542 3.80 19.05 8.56
CA VAL A 542 2.41 18.94 8.08
C VAL A 542 1.50 18.41 9.19
N GLN A 543 1.89 17.34 9.88
CA GLN A 543 1.15 16.76 11.00
C GLN A 543 0.90 17.79 12.10
N ALA A 544 1.93 18.52 12.55
CA ALA A 544 1.80 19.51 13.61
C ALA A 544 0.86 20.66 13.21
N ASP A 545 0.98 21.16 11.99
CA ASP A 545 0.10 22.22 11.46
C ASP A 545 -1.36 21.78 11.37
N VAL A 546 -1.62 20.60 10.80
CA VAL A 546 -2.97 20.03 10.67
C VAL A 546 -3.59 19.79 12.04
N LEU A 547 -2.87 19.16 12.96
CA LEU A 547 -3.39 18.89 14.30
C LEU A 547 -3.69 20.19 15.07
N ALA A 548 -2.83 21.21 14.96
CA ALA A 548 -3.09 22.50 15.60
C ALA A 548 -4.33 23.19 15.03
N LYS A 549 -4.52 23.15 13.71
CA LYS A 549 -5.69 23.72 13.04
C LYS A 549 -6.98 22.97 13.38
N VAL A 550 -6.94 21.64 13.49
CA VAL A 550 -8.09 20.82 13.92
C VAL A 550 -8.39 21.05 15.41
N ASP A 551 -7.39 21.13 16.29
CA ASP A 551 -7.59 21.41 17.72
C ASP A 551 -8.25 22.78 17.94
N ALA A 552 -7.94 23.78 17.09
CA ALA A 552 -8.59 25.08 17.13
C ALA A 552 -10.12 25.01 16.87
N LEU A 553 -10.62 23.95 16.25
CA LEU A 553 -12.04 23.72 15.97
C LEU A 553 -12.75 22.87 17.03
N LYS A 554 -12.07 22.40 18.08
CA LYS A 554 -12.64 21.46 19.07
C LYS A 554 -13.85 22.01 19.84
N THR A 555 -13.91 23.33 20.04
CA THR A 555 -15.02 24.00 20.74
C THR A 555 -16.03 24.64 19.79
N ARG A 556 -15.82 24.51 18.48
CA ARG A 556 -16.73 25.07 17.49
C ARG A 556 -18.04 24.29 17.53
N SER A 557 -19.15 24.98 17.75
CA SER A 557 -20.49 24.44 17.57
C SER A 557 -20.90 24.60 16.12
N TRP A 558 -21.49 23.54 15.55
CA TRP A 558 -21.95 23.50 14.17
C TRP A 558 -23.48 23.51 14.10
N LEU A 559 -24.02 23.87 12.94
CA LEU A 559 -25.46 23.95 12.73
C LEU A 559 -25.81 23.29 11.40
N ALA A 560 -26.81 22.40 11.43
CA ALA A 560 -27.45 21.85 10.25
C ALA A 560 -28.89 22.37 10.17
N THR A 561 -29.20 23.15 9.13
CA THR A 561 -30.57 23.62 8.86
C THR A 561 -31.04 23.18 7.48
N PRO A 562 -32.35 22.98 7.27
CA PRO A 562 -32.90 22.84 5.93
C PRO A 562 -32.45 24.01 5.05
N THR A 563 -32.11 23.76 3.77
CA THR A 563 -31.70 24.84 2.85
C THR A 563 -32.81 25.87 2.66
N VAL A 564 -34.06 25.45 2.80
CA VAL A 564 -35.25 26.29 2.67
C VAL A 564 -36.23 25.99 3.80
N LEU A 565 -36.89 27.03 4.28
CA LEU A 565 -37.94 26.96 5.29
C LEU A 565 -39.19 27.69 4.80
N ALA A 566 -40.37 27.09 5.01
CA ALA A 566 -41.69 27.69 4.81
C ALA A 566 -42.08 28.62 5.97
N GLY A 567 -41.44 28.45 7.14
CA GLY A 567 -41.62 29.26 8.35
C GLY A 567 -40.36 29.28 9.21
N GLU A 568 -40.50 29.00 10.51
CA GLU A 568 -39.38 28.96 11.47
C GLU A 568 -38.65 27.60 11.50
N GLY A 569 -39.20 26.58 10.83
CA GLY A 569 -38.69 25.20 10.86
C GLY A 569 -39.35 24.32 11.92
N GLY A 570 -38.88 23.08 12.05
CA GLY A 570 -39.33 22.11 13.04
C GLY A 570 -38.55 22.19 14.35
N GLU A 571 -38.32 21.03 14.98
CA GLU A 571 -37.60 20.93 16.25
C GLU A 571 -36.07 20.95 16.05
N GLU A 572 -35.35 21.57 16.98
CA GLU A 572 -33.89 21.50 17.07
C GLU A 572 -33.47 20.28 17.87
N HIS A 573 -32.51 19.53 17.33
CA HIS A 573 -31.94 18.35 17.95
C HIS A 573 -30.43 18.54 18.17
N ASP A 574 -29.96 18.25 19.38
CA ASP A 574 -28.53 18.20 19.67
C ASP A 574 -27.89 17.00 18.96
N VAL A 575 -26.70 17.23 18.40
CA VAL A 575 -25.87 16.20 17.78
C VAL A 575 -24.69 15.92 18.70
N PHE A 576 -24.70 14.74 19.31
CA PHE A 576 -23.71 14.32 20.29
C PHE A 576 -22.53 13.60 19.63
N SER A 577 -21.35 13.72 20.22
CA SER A 577 -20.19 12.97 19.78
C SER A 577 -20.30 11.48 20.19
N PRO A 578 -19.95 10.52 19.32
CA PRO A 578 -19.87 9.11 19.73
C PRO A 578 -18.70 8.83 20.69
N ILE A 579 -17.72 9.74 20.78
CA ILE A 579 -16.52 9.63 21.63
C ILE A 579 -16.86 9.91 23.10
N ASP A 580 -17.69 10.93 23.32
CA ASP A 580 -18.23 11.33 24.61
C ASP A 580 -19.68 11.78 24.40
N THR A 581 -20.62 10.96 24.85
CA THR A 581 -22.07 11.18 24.67
C THR A 581 -22.60 12.42 25.39
N SER A 582 -21.77 13.10 26.18
CA SER A 582 -22.09 14.41 26.78
C SER A 582 -21.58 15.61 25.98
N ASP A 583 -20.72 15.40 24.98
CA ASP A 583 -20.20 16.48 24.11
C ASP A 583 -21.18 16.77 22.97
N VAL A 584 -21.71 17.99 22.95
CA VAL A 584 -22.58 18.49 21.87
C VAL A 584 -21.72 19.11 20.78
N VAL A 585 -21.63 18.44 19.64
CA VAL A 585 -20.86 18.91 18.47
C VAL A 585 -21.56 20.09 17.80
N GLY A 586 -22.89 20.08 17.80
CA GLY A 586 -23.72 21.07 17.14
C GLY A 586 -25.20 20.76 17.28
N THR A 587 -26.02 21.50 16.53
CA THR A 587 -27.47 21.30 16.50
C THR A 587 -27.99 21.10 15.08
N ALA A 588 -29.06 20.33 14.94
CA ALA A 588 -29.73 20.07 13.69
C ALA A 588 -31.22 20.45 13.78
N LEU A 589 -31.65 21.37 12.94
CA LEU A 589 -33.06 21.75 12.79
C LEU A 589 -33.73 20.78 11.82
N TYR A 590 -34.78 20.09 12.27
CA TYR A 590 -35.53 19.18 11.41
C TYR A 590 -36.61 19.95 10.62
N PRO A 591 -36.87 19.62 9.34
CA PRO A 591 -37.89 20.25 8.54
C PRO A 591 -39.27 19.77 8.97
N THR A 592 -40.24 20.68 8.93
CA THR A 592 -41.67 20.34 8.96
C THR A 592 -42.12 19.75 7.61
N SER A 593 -43.34 19.20 7.55
CA SER A 593 -43.94 18.75 6.28
C SER A 593 -44.00 19.86 5.23
N ASP A 594 -44.26 21.10 5.65
CA ASP A 594 -44.37 22.26 4.77
C ASP A 594 -42.99 22.68 4.23
N ASP A 595 -41.93 22.52 5.02
CA ASP A 595 -40.55 22.73 4.57
C ASP A 595 -40.14 21.70 3.50
N VAL A 596 -40.51 20.42 3.71
CA VAL A 596 -40.26 19.34 2.73
C VAL A 596 -41.01 19.62 1.42
N ASP A 597 -42.30 20.00 1.48
CA ASP A 597 -43.09 20.35 0.29
C ASP A 597 -42.49 21.55 -0.47
N LEU A 598 -42.07 22.59 0.27
CA LEU A 598 -41.43 23.77 -0.32
C LEU A 598 -40.13 23.40 -1.03
N ALA A 599 -39.29 22.58 -0.40
CA ALA A 599 -38.03 22.13 -0.97
C ALA A 599 -38.25 21.36 -2.28
N ILE A 600 -39.18 20.40 -2.29
CA ILE A 600 -39.52 19.63 -3.49
C ILE A 600 -40.08 20.56 -4.58
N THR A 601 -40.97 21.48 -4.22
CA THR A 601 -41.56 22.46 -5.16
C THR A 601 -40.49 23.34 -5.83
N ARG A 602 -39.52 23.83 -5.06
CA ARG A 602 -38.39 24.61 -5.59
C ARG A 602 -37.51 23.78 -6.51
N ALA A 603 -37.19 22.54 -6.11
CA ALA A 603 -36.38 21.63 -6.91
C ALA A 603 -37.04 21.31 -8.26
N VAL A 604 -38.36 21.04 -8.27
CA VAL A 604 -39.13 20.81 -9.50
C VAL A 604 -39.07 22.04 -10.41
N THR A 605 -39.24 23.23 -9.85
CA THR A 605 -39.24 24.49 -10.59
C THR A 605 -37.86 24.77 -11.22
N ALA A 606 -36.78 24.50 -10.49
CA ALA A 606 -35.41 24.76 -10.93
C ALA A 606 -34.89 23.76 -11.96
N GLN A 607 -35.43 22.53 -12.01
CA GLN A 607 -34.81 21.42 -12.74
C GLN A 607 -34.60 21.68 -14.22
N ARG A 608 -35.59 22.23 -14.93
CA ARG A 608 -35.44 22.52 -16.36
C ARG A 608 -34.34 23.52 -16.64
N ARG A 609 -34.18 24.51 -15.76
CA ARG A 609 -33.11 25.52 -15.86
C ARG A 609 -31.75 24.88 -15.63
N TRP A 610 -31.63 24.00 -14.64
CA TRP A 610 -30.38 23.28 -14.36
C TRP A 610 -29.98 22.31 -15.48
N ASP A 611 -30.91 21.54 -16.01
CA ASP A 611 -30.65 20.63 -17.14
C ASP A 611 -30.18 21.39 -18.38
N ALA A 612 -30.79 22.55 -18.65
CA ALA A 612 -30.45 23.41 -19.78
C ALA A 612 -29.08 24.10 -19.69
N VAL A 613 -28.43 24.12 -18.53
CA VAL A 613 -27.04 24.62 -18.38
C VAL A 613 -26.05 23.76 -19.19
N GLY A 614 -26.38 22.48 -19.46
CA GLY A 614 -25.57 21.57 -20.26
C GLY A 614 -24.42 20.90 -19.48
N GLY A 615 -23.95 19.75 -20.00
CA GLY A 615 -22.98 18.91 -19.31
C GLY A 615 -21.64 19.59 -18.99
N ILE A 616 -21.16 20.45 -19.88
CA ILE A 616 -19.87 21.13 -19.71
C ILE A 616 -19.89 22.08 -18.52
N THR A 617 -20.86 23.00 -18.47
CA THR A 617 -20.93 23.97 -17.37
C THR A 617 -21.29 23.32 -16.04
N ARG A 618 -22.09 22.25 -16.04
CA ARG A 618 -22.31 21.47 -14.81
C ARG A 618 -21.02 20.80 -14.32
N ALA A 619 -20.19 20.29 -15.22
CA ALA A 619 -18.90 19.72 -14.87
C ALA A 619 -17.97 20.78 -14.23
N ASP A 620 -17.88 21.98 -14.81
CA ASP A 620 -17.06 23.06 -14.26
C ASP A 620 -17.50 23.44 -12.82
N ILE A 621 -18.81 23.44 -12.55
CA ILE A 621 -19.36 23.70 -11.20
C ILE A 621 -19.02 22.57 -10.22
N LEU A 622 -19.08 21.30 -10.67
CA LEU A 622 -18.72 20.16 -9.82
C LEU A 622 -17.23 20.15 -9.47
N GLU A 623 -16.35 20.53 -10.40
CA GLU A 623 -14.92 20.69 -10.13
C GLU A 623 -14.65 21.84 -9.17
N ALA A 624 -15.33 22.98 -9.32
CA ALA A 624 -15.26 24.07 -8.35
C ALA A 624 -15.70 23.62 -6.94
N ALA A 625 -16.73 22.77 -6.85
CA ALA A 625 -17.14 22.19 -5.58
C ALA A 625 -16.07 21.24 -5.01
N ALA A 626 -15.37 20.48 -5.86
CA ALA A 626 -14.27 19.62 -5.45
C ALA A 626 -13.11 20.43 -4.85
N ASP A 627 -12.74 21.53 -5.50
CA ASP A 627 -11.72 22.45 -5.01
C ASP A 627 -12.16 23.14 -3.71
N GLY A 628 -13.46 23.47 -3.58
CA GLY A 628 -14.04 23.97 -2.34
C GLY A 628 -13.93 22.98 -1.18
N LEU A 629 -14.14 21.69 -1.44
CA LEU A 629 -13.97 20.63 -0.45
C LEU A 629 -12.50 20.49 -0.01
N GLU A 630 -11.55 20.47 -0.97
CA GLU A 630 -10.11 20.44 -0.65
C GLU A 630 -9.71 21.67 0.18
N ALA A 631 -10.22 22.86 -0.14
CA ALA A 631 -9.92 24.10 0.59
C ALA A 631 -10.43 24.11 2.05
N ASN A 632 -11.45 23.30 2.38
CA ASN A 632 -12.03 23.18 3.74
C ASN A 632 -11.65 21.85 4.42
N THR A 633 -10.52 21.23 4.02
CA THR A 633 -10.05 19.94 4.54
C THR A 633 -10.00 19.89 6.07
N ILE A 634 -9.57 20.98 6.73
CA ILE A 634 -9.45 21.03 8.21
C ILE A 634 -10.81 20.94 8.88
N GLU A 635 -11.80 21.69 8.40
CA GLU A 635 -13.18 21.65 8.90
C GLU A 635 -13.80 20.27 8.74
N PHE A 636 -13.61 19.64 7.58
CA PHE A 636 -14.11 18.28 7.35
C PHE A 636 -13.39 17.23 8.20
N ILE A 637 -12.07 17.34 8.42
CA ILE A 637 -11.37 16.46 9.38
C ILE A 637 -11.98 16.63 10.78
N SER A 638 -12.22 17.86 11.22
CA SER A 638 -12.83 18.11 12.53
C SER A 638 -14.21 17.45 12.66
N LEU A 639 -15.06 17.56 11.65
CA LEU A 639 -16.41 17.00 11.66
C LEU A 639 -16.40 15.48 11.57
N CYS A 640 -15.60 14.87 10.66
CA CYS A 640 -15.45 13.41 10.58
C CYS A 640 -15.02 12.80 11.92
N ARG A 641 -14.15 13.47 12.67
CA ARG A 641 -13.69 13.00 13.98
C ARG A 641 -14.75 13.19 15.06
N ARG A 642 -15.26 14.42 15.23
CA ARG A 642 -16.14 14.78 16.35
C ARG A 642 -17.56 14.25 16.19
N GLU A 643 -18.11 14.31 14.99
CA GLU A 643 -19.48 13.90 14.68
C GLU A 643 -19.57 12.40 14.37
N ALA A 644 -18.60 11.84 13.63
CA ALA A 644 -18.66 10.45 13.16
C ALA A 644 -17.62 9.50 13.79
N GLY A 645 -16.81 9.98 14.74
CA GLY A 645 -15.86 9.13 15.49
C GLY A 645 -14.70 8.58 14.68
N LYS A 646 -14.38 9.16 13.51
CA LYS A 646 -13.33 8.63 12.61
C LYS A 646 -11.92 8.98 13.07
N THR A 647 -10.96 8.10 12.81
CA THR A 647 -9.53 8.42 12.92
C THR A 647 -9.13 9.47 11.89
N ILE A 648 -7.97 10.14 12.08
CA ILE A 648 -7.51 11.17 11.12
C ILE A 648 -7.28 10.60 9.72
N ILE A 649 -6.74 9.37 9.61
CA ILE A 649 -6.52 8.72 8.32
C ILE A 649 -7.85 8.41 7.63
N ASP A 650 -8.83 7.89 8.38
CA ASP A 650 -10.16 7.64 7.83
C ASP A 650 -10.86 8.92 7.36
N ALA A 651 -10.68 10.03 8.09
CA ALA A 651 -11.21 11.33 7.72
C ALA A 651 -10.57 11.87 6.42
N ILE A 652 -9.24 11.81 6.29
CA ILE A 652 -8.53 12.23 5.08
C ILE A 652 -8.98 11.42 3.86
N LEU A 653 -9.06 10.09 4.00
CA LEU A 653 -9.48 9.20 2.92
C LEU A 653 -10.92 9.47 2.48
N GLU A 654 -11.82 9.80 3.41
CA GLU A 654 -13.19 10.15 3.09
C GLU A 654 -13.31 11.48 2.33
N ILE A 655 -12.57 12.51 2.74
CA ILE A 655 -12.57 13.81 2.04
C ILE A 655 -12.09 13.61 0.60
N ARG A 656 -11.03 12.82 0.42
CA ARG A 656 -10.50 12.47 -0.89
C ARG A 656 -11.52 11.75 -1.75
N GLU A 657 -12.22 10.77 -1.19
CA GLU A 657 -13.28 10.05 -1.91
C GLU A 657 -14.42 10.98 -2.36
N ALA A 658 -14.83 11.95 -1.53
CA ALA A 658 -15.83 12.96 -1.89
C ALA A 658 -15.38 13.86 -3.06
N VAL A 659 -14.12 14.32 -3.02
CA VAL A 659 -13.48 15.10 -4.08
C VAL A 659 -13.37 14.29 -5.37
N ASP A 660 -12.98 13.02 -5.27
CA ASP A 660 -12.85 12.13 -6.41
C ASP A 660 -14.21 11.87 -7.08
N PHE A 661 -15.30 11.71 -6.31
CA PHE A 661 -16.65 11.62 -6.88
C PHE A 661 -17.03 12.85 -7.70
N LEU A 662 -16.79 14.06 -7.16
CA LEU A 662 -17.09 15.31 -7.86
C LEU A 662 -16.32 15.43 -9.17
N ARG A 663 -14.99 15.21 -9.13
CA ARG A 663 -14.13 15.30 -10.31
C ARG A 663 -14.43 14.21 -11.33
N PHE A 664 -14.67 12.97 -10.90
CA PHE A 664 -15.00 11.88 -11.81
C PHE A 664 -16.35 12.11 -12.50
N TYR A 665 -17.39 12.49 -11.75
CA TYR A 665 -18.70 12.75 -12.37
C TYR A 665 -18.76 14.04 -13.18
N ALA A 666 -17.86 15.01 -12.94
CA ALA A 666 -17.64 16.11 -13.86
C ALA A 666 -17.13 15.61 -15.22
N SER A 667 -16.15 14.70 -15.24
CA SER A 667 -15.67 14.07 -16.48
C SER A 667 -16.78 13.29 -17.19
N GLU A 668 -17.61 12.55 -16.45
CA GLU A 668 -18.78 11.87 -17.02
C GLU A 668 -19.83 12.84 -17.57
N ALA A 669 -20.05 13.99 -16.91
CA ALA A 669 -20.95 15.03 -17.41
C ALA A 669 -20.48 15.59 -18.76
N ARG A 670 -19.17 15.83 -18.91
CA ARG A 670 -18.58 16.24 -20.19
C ARG A 670 -18.69 15.14 -21.24
N MET A 671 -18.41 13.90 -20.86
CA MET A 671 -18.43 12.78 -21.79
C MET A 671 -19.84 12.46 -22.31
N GLN A 672 -20.85 12.45 -21.43
CA GLN A 672 -22.18 11.94 -21.74
C GLN A 672 -23.21 13.04 -22.08
N PHE A 673 -22.98 14.30 -21.68
CA PHE A 673 -23.98 15.39 -21.77
C PHE A 673 -23.48 16.65 -22.50
N ALA A 674 -22.29 16.64 -23.09
CA ALA A 674 -21.78 17.79 -23.85
C ALA A 674 -22.49 17.99 -25.21
N ALA A 675 -22.81 16.90 -25.90
CA ALA A 675 -23.47 16.94 -27.20
C ALA A 675 -24.29 15.67 -27.44
N PRO A 676 -25.34 15.72 -28.28
CA PRO A 676 -26.02 14.53 -28.76
C PRO A 676 -25.10 13.55 -29.48
N VAL A 677 -25.40 12.27 -29.32
CA VAL A 677 -24.79 11.18 -30.09
C VAL A 677 -25.50 11.06 -31.44
N PRO A 678 -24.82 11.23 -32.57
CA PRO A 678 -25.42 10.97 -33.88
C PRO A 678 -25.71 9.47 -34.02
N LEU A 679 -26.92 9.15 -34.47
CA LEU A 679 -27.35 7.78 -34.74
C LEU A 679 -27.31 7.51 -36.25
N PRO A 680 -27.08 6.25 -36.67
CA PRO A 680 -27.17 5.89 -38.08
C PRO A 680 -28.57 6.15 -38.63
N GLY A 681 -28.65 6.53 -39.90
CA GLY A 681 -29.90 6.86 -40.58
C GLY A 681 -29.74 6.93 -42.10
N PRO A 682 -30.86 6.97 -42.85
CA PRO A 682 -30.83 7.15 -44.29
C PRO A 682 -30.31 8.54 -44.68
N THR A 683 -29.86 8.70 -45.92
CA THR A 683 -29.57 10.03 -46.46
C THR A 683 -30.81 10.92 -46.42
N GLY A 684 -30.63 12.20 -46.12
CA GLY A 684 -31.76 13.12 -45.95
C GLY A 684 -32.45 13.01 -44.58
N GLU A 685 -31.96 12.19 -43.65
CA GLU A 685 -32.47 12.14 -42.28
C GLU A 685 -31.32 12.34 -41.28
N GLN A 686 -31.59 13.07 -40.21
CA GLN A 686 -30.68 13.23 -39.09
C GLN A 686 -31.30 12.68 -37.82
N ASN A 687 -30.67 11.65 -37.25
CA ASN A 687 -31.06 11.03 -35.98
C ASN A 687 -30.02 11.36 -34.91
N ARG A 688 -30.47 11.84 -33.75
CA ARG A 688 -29.62 12.22 -32.62
C ARG A 688 -30.20 11.73 -31.31
N LEU A 689 -29.40 11.05 -30.51
CA LEU A 689 -29.72 10.67 -29.14
C LEU A 689 -29.17 11.71 -28.16
N HIS A 690 -30.02 12.17 -27.26
CA HIS A 690 -29.67 13.07 -26.17
C HIS A 690 -29.97 12.40 -24.83
N LEU A 691 -29.13 12.68 -23.83
CA LEU A 691 -29.42 12.42 -22.43
C LEU A 691 -29.87 13.73 -21.76
N SER A 692 -30.87 13.62 -20.88
CA SER A 692 -31.40 14.75 -20.09
C SER A 692 -31.67 14.30 -18.66
N GLY A 693 -31.64 15.23 -17.70
CA GLY A 693 -32.04 14.95 -16.33
C GLY A 693 -33.48 14.39 -16.28
N ARG A 694 -33.72 13.43 -15.38
CA ARG A 694 -35.06 12.84 -15.17
C ARG A 694 -35.99 13.79 -14.43
N GLY A 695 -35.48 14.62 -13.51
CA GLY A 695 -36.29 15.47 -12.66
C GLY A 695 -35.61 15.76 -11.32
N VAL A 696 -36.40 15.70 -10.23
CA VAL A 696 -35.87 15.81 -8.86
C VAL A 696 -35.44 14.42 -8.38
N PHE A 697 -34.21 14.30 -7.89
CA PHE A 697 -33.72 13.11 -7.20
C PHE A 697 -33.67 13.34 -5.70
N ALA A 698 -34.10 12.34 -4.93
CA ALA A 698 -33.78 12.26 -3.51
C ALA A 698 -32.49 11.49 -3.31
N THR A 699 -31.54 12.03 -2.56
CA THR A 699 -30.30 11.33 -2.18
C THR A 699 -30.27 11.13 -0.68
N ILE A 700 -30.32 9.89 -0.23
CA ILE A 700 -30.41 9.50 1.18
C ILE A 700 -29.14 8.73 1.54
N SER A 701 -28.33 9.27 2.45
CA SER A 701 -26.99 8.78 2.76
C SER A 701 -26.86 8.21 4.17
N PRO A 702 -25.88 7.31 4.41
CA PRO A 702 -25.63 6.73 5.72
C PRO A 702 -24.69 7.61 6.56
N TRP A 703 -24.55 7.27 7.84
CA TRP A 703 -23.69 7.96 8.80
C TRP A 703 -22.21 7.54 8.71
N ASN A 704 -21.92 6.40 8.09
CA ASN A 704 -20.58 5.79 8.16
C ASN A 704 -19.59 6.34 7.11
N PHE A 705 -20.11 6.97 6.06
CA PHE A 705 -19.38 7.84 5.13
C PHE A 705 -20.19 9.12 4.93
N PRO A 706 -20.26 9.95 5.98
CA PRO A 706 -21.21 11.05 6.04
C PRO A 706 -20.87 12.22 5.10
N LEU A 707 -19.67 12.24 4.52
CA LEU A 707 -19.27 13.17 3.48
C LEU A 707 -19.22 12.50 2.10
N ALA A 708 -18.45 11.42 1.93
CA ALA A 708 -18.21 10.84 0.60
C ALA A 708 -19.48 10.27 -0.05
N ILE A 709 -20.22 9.43 0.68
CA ILE A 709 -21.46 8.81 0.17
C ILE A 709 -22.64 9.80 0.23
N PHE A 710 -22.53 10.90 1.00
CA PHE A 710 -23.46 12.02 0.89
C PHE A 710 -23.26 12.80 -0.42
N VAL A 711 -22.02 13.17 -0.74
CA VAL A 711 -21.66 13.95 -1.93
C VAL A 711 -21.79 13.13 -3.21
N GLY A 712 -21.37 11.87 -3.24
CA GLY A 712 -21.28 11.06 -4.46
C GLY A 712 -22.58 10.95 -5.26
N PRO A 713 -23.67 10.40 -4.70
CA PRO A 713 -24.96 10.30 -5.37
C PRO A 713 -25.55 11.67 -5.76
N ALA A 714 -25.37 12.70 -4.93
CA ALA A 714 -25.80 14.06 -5.23
C ALA A 714 -25.05 14.62 -6.44
N ALA A 715 -23.72 14.48 -6.47
CA ALA A 715 -22.87 14.88 -7.58
C ALA A 715 -23.25 14.18 -8.89
N ALA A 716 -23.53 12.88 -8.85
CA ALA A 716 -23.97 12.13 -10.04
C ALA A 716 -25.33 12.61 -10.57
N ALA A 717 -26.29 12.85 -9.67
CA ALA A 717 -27.60 13.38 -10.05
C ALA A 717 -27.48 14.78 -10.68
N LEU A 718 -26.68 15.65 -10.06
CA LEU A 718 -26.39 17.00 -10.56
C LEU A 718 -25.69 16.95 -11.92
N ALA A 719 -24.66 16.11 -12.09
CA ALA A 719 -23.96 15.86 -13.35
C ALA A 719 -24.92 15.51 -14.49
N ALA A 720 -25.90 14.65 -14.22
CA ALA A 720 -26.92 14.23 -15.18
C ALA A 720 -28.02 15.27 -15.46
N GLY A 721 -28.01 16.44 -14.79
CA GLY A 721 -28.99 17.52 -15.01
C GLY A 721 -30.22 17.46 -14.11
N ASN A 722 -30.16 16.74 -12.99
CA ASN A 722 -31.23 16.67 -12.01
C ASN A 722 -31.03 17.72 -10.91
N THR A 723 -32.13 18.13 -10.27
CA THR A 723 -32.07 18.80 -8.96
C THR A 723 -32.13 17.77 -7.85
N VAL A 724 -31.58 18.10 -6.70
CA VAL A 724 -31.35 17.16 -5.60
C VAL A 724 -31.99 17.67 -4.32
N VAL A 725 -32.72 16.78 -3.65
CA VAL A 725 -33.12 16.91 -2.26
C VAL A 725 -32.33 15.86 -1.46
N ALA A 726 -31.39 16.32 -0.64
CA ALA A 726 -30.44 15.50 0.07
C ALA A 726 -30.84 15.35 1.56
N LYS A 727 -30.93 14.09 2.02
CA LYS A 727 -31.33 13.74 3.40
C LYS A 727 -30.21 12.91 4.06
N PRO A 728 -29.34 13.53 4.86
CA PRO A 728 -28.23 12.83 5.52
C PRO A 728 -28.74 11.96 6.68
N ALA A 729 -27.97 10.97 7.12
CA ALA A 729 -28.27 10.24 8.34
C ALA A 729 -28.42 11.18 9.54
N GLU A 730 -29.29 10.82 10.49
CA GLU A 730 -29.62 11.67 11.64
C GLU A 730 -28.45 11.82 12.63
N GLN A 731 -27.52 10.86 12.63
CA GLN A 731 -26.29 10.91 13.41
C GLN A 731 -25.27 11.92 12.87
N THR A 732 -25.29 12.21 11.56
CA THR A 732 -24.24 13.02 10.91
C THR A 732 -24.77 14.18 10.02
N PRO A 733 -25.67 15.04 10.51
CA PRO A 733 -26.26 16.12 9.71
C PRO A 733 -25.34 17.34 9.55
N LEU A 734 -24.39 17.59 10.45
CA LEU A 734 -23.54 18.78 10.50
C LEU A 734 -22.52 18.79 9.37
N ILE A 735 -21.84 17.66 9.13
CA ILE A 735 -20.92 17.53 8.01
C ILE A 735 -21.62 17.65 6.66
N ALA A 736 -22.82 17.08 6.54
CA ALA A 736 -23.65 17.22 5.35
C ALA A 736 -24.05 18.68 5.11
N ALA A 737 -24.44 19.40 6.17
CA ALA A 737 -24.77 20.82 6.08
C ALA A 737 -23.55 21.67 5.68
N HIS A 738 -22.38 21.36 6.23
CA HIS A 738 -21.16 22.06 5.84
C HIS A 738 -20.77 21.77 4.38
N ALA A 739 -20.91 20.53 3.91
CA ALA A 739 -20.67 20.16 2.52
C ALA A 739 -21.62 20.91 1.56
N VAL A 740 -22.93 20.95 1.86
CA VAL A 740 -23.91 21.70 1.06
C VAL A 740 -23.59 23.18 1.01
N LYS A 741 -23.19 23.78 2.15
CA LYS A 741 -22.74 25.18 2.19
C LYS A 741 -21.56 25.42 1.23
N VAL A 742 -20.51 24.58 1.30
CA VAL A 742 -19.34 24.72 0.43
C VAL A 742 -19.72 24.52 -1.05
N MET A 743 -20.58 23.56 -1.35
CA MET A 743 -21.10 23.32 -2.70
C MET A 743 -21.89 24.51 -3.24
N HIS A 744 -22.64 25.23 -2.39
CA HIS A 744 -23.31 26.47 -2.76
C HIS A 744 -22.34 27.62 -3.02
N GLU A 745 -21.33 27.79 -2.16
CA GLU A 745 -20.26 28.77 -2.34
C GLU A 745 -19.47 28.53 -3.64
N ALA A 746 -19.33 27.27 -4.06
CA ALA A 746 -18.73 26.87 -5.33
C ALA A 746 -19.62 27.07 -6.56
N GLY A 747 -20.88 27.48 -6.39
CA GLY A 747 -21.77 27.88 -7.49
C GLY A 747 -22.94 26.94 -7.78
N ILE A 748 -23.16 25.88 -6.99
CA ILE A 748 -24.38 25.08 -7.10
C ILE A 748 -25.56 25.89 -6.53
N PRO A 749 -26.63 26.19 -7.29
CA PRO A 749 -27.72 27.02 -6.78
C PRO A 749 -28.48 26.38 -5.61
N ASN A 750 -28.96 27.20 -4.67
CA ASN A 750 -29.74 26.77 -3.50
C ASN A 750 -31.05 26.04 -3.85
N ASP A 751 -31.65 26.32 -5.01
CA ASP A 751 -32.86 25.63 -5.47
C ASP A 751 -32.55 24.37 -6.30
N VAL A 752 -31.27 24.11 -6.56
CA VAL A 752 -30.78 22.94 -7.30
C VAL A 752 -30.29 21.83 -6.37
N LEU A 753 -29.63 22.17 -5.27
CA LEU A 753 -29.26 21.24 -4.21
C LEU A 753 -29.87 21.74 -2.89
N GLN A 754 -30.71 20.94 -2.25
CA GLN A 754 -31.37 21.31 -0.99
C GLN A 754 -31.16 20.23 0.06
N LEU A 755 -30.69 20.63 1.23
CA LEU A 755 -30.53 19.79 2.41
C LEU A 755 -31.85 19.73 3.19
N LEU A 756 -32.23 18.53 3.64
CA LEU A 756 -33.31 18.28 4.59
C LEU A 756 -32.79 17.32 5.69
N PRO A 757 -32.18 17.83 6.78
CA PRO A 757 -31.74 17.01 7.91
C PRO A 757 -32.94 16.33 8.57
N GLY A 758 -32.78 15.15 9.15
CA GLY A 758 -33.87 14.51 9.90
C GLY A 758 -33.80 13.01 9.92
N GLY A 759 -34.70 12.35 10.64
CA GLY A 759 -34.74 10.90 10.77
C GLY A 759 -35.43 10.16 9.63
N GLY A 760 -35.95 8.96 9.93
CA GLY A 760 -36.68 8.13 8.98
C GLY A 760 -38.00 8.76 8.50
N GLU A 761 -38.64 9.60 9.32
CA GLU A 761 -39.90 10.27 8.99
C GLU A 761 -39.75 11.23 7.80
N VAL A 762 -38.75 12.11 7.84
CA VAL A 762 -38.42 13.03 6.72
C VAL A 762 -38.10 12.23 5.46
N GLY A 763 -37.37 11.12 5.58
CA GLY A 763 -37.14 10.18 4.47
C GLY A 763 -38.45 9.62 3.90
N GLY A 764 -39.39 9.23 4.77
CA GLY A 764 -40.73 8.79 4.38
C GLY A 764 -41.53 9.85 3.62
N MET A 765 -41.51 11.11 4.08
CA MET A 765 -42.16 12.23 3.40
C MET A 765 -41.61 12.42 1.98
N ILE A 766 -40.28 12.38 1.81
CA ILE A 766 -39.64 12.52 0.49
C ILE A 766 -39.96 11.31 -0.42
N THR A 767 -39.83 10.09 0.09
CA THR A 767 -40.01 8.84 -0.67
C THR A 767 -41.47 8.45 -0.93
N SER A 768 -42.44 9.19 -0.40
CA SER A 768 -43.86 9.05 -0.77
C SER A 768 -44.33 10.11 -1.77
N ASP A 769 -43.57 11.19 -1.96
CA ASP A 769 -43.97 12.28 -2.87
C ASP A 769 -43.91 11.90 -4.37
N PRO A 770 -45.00 12.08 -5.14
CA PRO A 770 -45.07 11.67 -6.54
C PRO A 770 -44.24 12.53 -7.50
N ARG A 771 -43.72 13.69 -7.06
CA ARG A 771 -42.91 14.60 -7.90
C ARG A 771 -41.44 14.18 -7.98
N ILE A 772 -40.99 13.28 -7.11
CA ILE A 772 -39.61 12.75 -7.12
C ILE A 772 -39.45 11.73 -8.26
N ALA A 773 -38.52 12.01 -9.18
CA ALA A 773 -38.23 11.18 -10.34
C ALA A 773 -37.40 9.93 -10.00
N GLY A 774 -36.68 9.95 -8.89
CA GLY A 774 -35.89 8.82 -8.42
C GLY A 774 -35.27 9.01 -7.04
N VAL A 775 -34.81 7.91 -6.46
CA VAL A 775 -34.12 7.87 -5.17
C VAL A 775 -32.79 7.15 -5.35
N ALA A 776 -31.70 7.78 -4.91
CA ALA A 776 -30.43 7.11 -4.66
C ALA A 776 -30.26 6.96 -3.15
N PHE A 777 -30.21 5.73 -2.67
CA PHE A 777 -30.17 5.38 -1.26
C PHE A 777 -28.92 4.55 -0.96
N THR A 778 -28.26 4.87 0.15
CA THR A 778 -27.26 3.98 0.74
C THR A 778 -27.56 3.77 2.23
N GLY A 779 -27.65 2.51 2.65
CA GLY A 779 -27.99 2.16 4.04
C GLY A 779 -28.44 0.70 4.19
N SER A 780 -29.26 0.39 5.19
CA SER A 780 -29.65 -1.01 5.46
C SER A 780 -30.56 -1.61 4.39
N SER A 781 -30.46 -2.92 4.16
CA SER A 781 -31.36 -3.65 3.24
C SER A 781 -32.83 -3.58 3.68
N ALA A 782 -33.10 -3.45 4.99
CA ALA A 782 -34.45 -3.27 5.52
C ALA A 782 -35.06 -1.93 5.06
N THR A 783 -34.32 -0.83 5.20
CA THR A 783 -34.74 0.50 4.77
C THR A 783 -34.86 0.57 3.25
N ALA A 784 -33.93 -0.01 2.48
CA ALA A 784 -34.03 -0.07 1.03
C ALA A 784 -35.33 -0.74 0.55
N ARG A 785 -35.74 -1.86 1.19
CA ARG A 785 -37.01 -2.53 0.89
C ARG A 785 -38.22 -1.68 1.25
N ALA A 786 -38.17 -0.93 2.35
CA ALA A 786 -39.24 -0.01 2.73
C ALA A 786 -39.40 1.12 1.70
N ILE A 787 -38.29 1.73 1.27
CA ILE A 787 -38.28 2.76 0.22
C ILE A 787 -38.83 2.19 -1.08
N ASN A 788 -38.38 1.03 -1.53
CA ASN A 788 -38.86 0.41 -2.76
C ASN A 788 -40.39 0.20 -2.75
N ARG A 789 -40.96 -0.27 -1.63
CA ARG A 789 -42.41 -0.41 -1.47
C ARG A 789 -43.12 0.94 -1.51
N SER A 790 -42.57 1.96 -0.85
CA SER A 790 -43.11 3.33 -0.90
C SER A 790 -43.13 3.87 -2.33
N LEU A 791 -42.03 3.72 -3.07
CA LEU A 791 -41.93 4.14 -4.47
C LEU A 791 -42.94 3.42 -5.36
N ALA A 792 -43.11 2.10 -5.17
CA ALA A 792 -44.04 1.28 -5.94
C ALA A 792 -45.52 1.57 -5.63
N ALA A 793 -45.82 2.15 -4.46
CA ALA A 793 -47.19 2.49 -4.04
C ALA A 793 -47.69 3.84 -4.58
N ARG A 794 -46.83 4.63 -5.25
CA ARG A 794 -47.18 5.96 -5.77
C ARG A 794 -48.02 5.86 -7.05
N ASP A 795 -49.01 6.73 -7.18
CA ASP A 795 -49.74 6.96 -8.43
C ASP A 795 -48.96 7.94 -9.32
N GLY A 796 -47.96 7.44 -10.05
CA GLY A 796 -47.07 8.26 -10.89
C GLY A 796 -46.18 7.43 -11.84
N GLY A 797 -45.21 8.10 -12.46
CA GLY A 797 -44.16 7.40 -13.22
C GLY A 797 -43.33 6.51 -12.30
N ILE A 798 -42.92 5.32 -12.78
CA ILE A 798 -42.08 4.41 -12.00
C ILE A 798 -40.75 5.09 -11.72
N ALA A 799 -40.49 5.41 -10.46
CA ALA A 799 -39.30 6.12 -10.03
C ALA A 799 -38.03 5.27 -10.26
N THR A 800 -36.94 5.92 -10.64
CA THR A 800 -35.63 5.26 -10.65
C THR A 800 -35.21 5.00 -9.20
N PHE A 801 -34.84 3.77 -8.87
CA PHE A 801 -34.29 3.44 -7.57
C PHE A 801 -32.88 2.87 -7.73
N ILE A 802 -31.92 3.48 -7.04
CA ILE A 802 -30.56 3.00 -6.86
C ILE A 802 -30.41 2.76 -5.36
N ALA A 803 -30.13 1.52 -4.96
CA ALA A 803 -29.92 1.18 -3.56
C ALA A 803 -28.62 0.41 -3.40
N GLU A 804 -27.70 0.99 -2.65
CA GLU A 804 -26.49 0.32 -2.19
C GLU A 804 -26.68 -0.02 -0.70
N THR A 805 -26.39 -1.27 -0.32
CA THR A 805 -26.70 -1.77 1.02
C THR A 805 -25.53 -2.59 1.59
N GLY A 806 -25.76 -3.28 2.70
CA GLY A 806 -24.72 -4.01 3.44
C GLY A 806 -24.18 -5.26 2.76
N GLY A 807 -23.26 -5.95 3.44
CA GLY A 807 -22.66 -7.19 2.96
C GLY A 807 -22.22 -8.12 4.08
N GLN A 808 -22.36 -9.44 3.86
CA GLN A 808 -21.72 -10.45 4.69
C GLN A 808 -20.35 -10.82 4.08
N ASN A 809 -19.44 -9.84 4.04
CA ASN A 809 -18.22 -9.94 3.24
C ASN A 809 -17.25 -10.99 3.78
N ALA A 810 -16.70 -11.80 2.88
CA ALA A 810 -15.77 -12.85 3.22
C ALA A 810 -14.34 -12.56 2.73
N MET A 811 -13.36 -13.24 3.32
CA MET A 811 -12.01 -13.35 2.78
C MET A 811 -11.56 -14.80 2.82
N ILE A 812 -11.11 -15.34 1.70
CA ILE A 812 -10.58 -16.71 1.59
C ILE A 812 -9.05 -16.64 1.61
N VAL A 813 -8.43 -17.44 2.46
CA VAL A 813 -6.97 -17.54 2.56
C VAL A 813 -6.56 -19.00 2.44
N ASP A 814 -5.81 -19.32 1.39
CA ASP A 814 -5.21 -20.64 1.21
C ASP A 814 -3.81 -20.72 1.84
N SER A 815 -3.24 -21.92 1.83
CA SER A 815 -1.93 -22.20 2.45
C SER A 815 -0.73 -21.62 1.68
N SER A 816 -0.93 -21.03 0.50
CA SER A 816 0.11 -20.36 -0.28
C SER A 816 0.31 -18.89 0.11
N ALA A 817 -0.64 -18.31 0.84
CA ALA A 817 -0.62 -16.91 1.25
C ALA A 817 0.52 -16.57 2.21
N LEU A 818 0.98 -15.31 2.16
CA LEU A 818 1.98 -14.75 3.08
C LEU A 818 1.31 -14.37 4.41
N PRO A 819 1.66 -14.99 5.56
CA PRO A 819 0.96 -14.75 6.84
C PRO A 819 0.97 -13.31 7.34
N GLU A 820 2.09 -12.61 7.18
CA GLU A 820 2.26 -11.23 7.65
C GLU A 820 1.36 -10.28 6.87
N GLN A 821 1.27 -10.49 5.55
CA GLN A 821 0.38 -9.74 4.68
C GLN A 821 -1.10 -10.04 4.97
N VAL A 822 -1.47 -11.31 5.11
CA VAL A 822 -2.83 -11.71 5.50
C VAL A 822 -3.20 -11.05 6.83
N THR A 823 -2.31 -11.09 7.82
CA THR A 823 -2.57 -10.51 9.14
C THR A 823 -2.84 -9.02 9.05
N ARG A 824 -1.99 -8.25 8.37
CA ARG A 824 -2.19 -6.81 8.16
C ARG A 824 -3.52 -6.53 7.47
N ASP A 825 -3.81 -7.27 6.40
CA ASP A 825 -4.98 -7.01 5.55
C ASP A 825 -6.30 -7.44 6.21
N VAL A 826 -6.28 -8.50 7.03
CA VAL A 826 -7.40 -8.94 7.89
C VAL A 826 -7.67 -7.91 8.98
N VAL A 827 -6.64 -7.48 9.72
CA VAL A 827 -6.80 -6.50 10.81
C VAL A 827 -7.36 -5.19 10.28
N ALA A 828 -6.78 -4.66 9.20
CA ALA A 828 -7.28 -3.45 8.56
C ALA A 828 -8.72 -3.62 8.05
N SER A 829 -9.02 -4.73 7.35
CA SER A 829 -10.37 -4.93 6.79
C SER A 829 -11.45 -5.14 7.85
N SER A 830 -11.10 -5.62 9.05
CA SER A 830 -12.09 -5.98 10.09
C SER A 830 -12.30 -4.89 11.12
N PHE A 831 -11.24 -4.18 11.52
CA PHE A 831 -11.26 -3.31 12.70
C PHE A 831 -11.07 -1.82 12.38
N GLN A 832 -10.53 -1.47 11.20
CA GLN A 832 -10.42 -0.06 10.80
C GLN A 832 -11.82 0.60 10.78
N SER A 833 -11.91 1.83 11.27
CA SER A 833 -13.18 2.55 11.46
C SER A 833 -14.17 1.80 12.37
N ALA A 834 -13.66 1.04 13.35
CA ALA A 834 -14.45 0.13 14.18
C ALA A 834 -15.29 -0.87 13.37
N GLY A 835 -14.82 -1.30 12.20
CA GLY A 835 -15.57 -2.21 11.32
C GLY A 835 -16.85 -1.62 10.71
N GLN A 836 -17.05 -0.30 10.82
CA GLN A 836 -18.25 0.42 10.33
C GLN A 836 -18.15 0.76 8.83
N ARG A 837 -17.63 -0.17 8.04
CA ARG A 837 -17.59 -0.05 6.57
C ARG A 837 -18.47 -1.14 5.98
N CYS A 838 -19.25 -0.81 4.95
CA CYS A 838 -20.02 -1.82 4.21
C CYS A 838 -19.11 -2.87 3.57
N SER A 839 -17.85 -2.53 3.29
CA SER A 839 -16.80 -3.43 2.77
C SER A 839 -15.97 -4.14 3.85
N ALA A 840 -16.25 -3.94 5.14
CA ALA A 840 -15.45 -4.55 6.20
C ALA A 840 -15.56 -6.08 6.15
N LEU A 841 -14.45 -6.76 6.48
CA LEU A 841 -14.37 -8.21 6.58
C LEU A 841 -15.22 -8.72 7.74
N ARG A 842 -16.21 -9.56 7.42
CA ARG A 842 -17.11 -10.17 8.39
C ARG A 842 -16.72 -11.62 8.68
N VAL A 843 -16.30 -12.37 7.65
CA VAL A 843 -15.97 -13.79 7.76
C VAL A 843 -14.65 -14.12 7.07
N LEU A 844 -13.66 -14.54 7.84
CA LEU A 844 -12.38 -15.03 7.35
C LEU A 844 -12.39 -16.55 7.24
N TYR A 845 -12.18 -17.08 6.05
CA TYR A 845 -11.96 -18.49 5.79
C TYR A 845 -10.46 -18.78 5.73
N LEU A 846 -9.97 -19.60 6.66
CA LEU A 846 -8.59 -20.05 6.70
C LEU A 846 -8.49 -21.53 6.34
N GLN A 847 -7.62 -21.87 5.39
CA GLN A 847 -7.32 -23.27 5.10
C GLN A 847 -6.73 -23.94 6.35
N GLU A 848 -7.24 -25.13 6.70
CA GLU A 848 -6.97 -25.86 7.94
C GLU A 848 -5.45 -26.04 8.19
N ASP A 849 -4.67 -26.30 7.13
CA ASP A 849 -3.23 -26.54 7.19
C ASP A 849 -2.40 -25.36 7.74
N VAL A 850 -2.90 -24.12 7.59
CA VAL A 850 -2.23 -22.89 8.04
C VAL A 850 -3.03 -22.13 9.09
N ALA A 851 -4.26 -22.53 9.38
CA ALA A 851 -5.22 -21.78 10.19
C ALA A 851 -4.68 -21.44 11.58
N ASP A 852 -4.03 -22.36 12.29
CA ASP A 852 -3.53 -22.10 13.65
C ASP A 852 -2.37 -21.09 13.67
N THR A 853 -1.46 -21.19 12.69
CA THR A 853 -0.33 -20.24 12.58
C THR A 853 -0.83 -18.85 12.18
N MET A 854 -1.73 -18.78 11.19
CA MET A 854 -2.36 -17.53 10.75
C MET A 854 -3.16 -16.89 11.88
N LEU A 855 -4.03 -17.65 12.55
CA LEU A 855 -4.88 -17.14 13.62
C LEU A 855 -4.07 -16.71 14.85
N HIS A 856 -2.94 -17.36 15.14
CA HIS A 856 -2.03 -16.89 16.20
C HIS A 856 -1.46 -15.51 15.87
N MET A 857 -0.95 -15.31 14.65
CA MET A 857 -0.40 -14.02 14.21
C MET A 857 -1.49 -12.92 14.15
N ILE A 858 -2.67 -13.25 13.61
CA ILE A 858 -3.83 -12.35 13.56
C ILE A 858 -4.24 -11.91 14.96
N LYS A 859 -4.33 -12.86 15.91
CA LYS A 859 -4.65 -12.52 17.30
C LYS A 859 -3.57 -11.64 17.93
N GLY A 860 -2.28 -11.93 17.72
CA GLY A 860 -1.23 -11.08 18.29
C GLY A 860 -1.21 -9.66 17.71
N ALA A 861 -1.54 -9.48 16.43
CA ALA A 861 -1.71 -8.15 15.83
C ALA A 861 -2.98 -7.44 16.34
N PHE A 862 -4.06 -8.20 16.55
CA PHE A 862 -5.28 -7.74 17.21
C PHE A 862 -5.02 -7.29 18.67
N GLU A 863 -4.14 -7.98 19.40
CA GLU A 863 -3.71 -7.56 20.75
C GLU A 863 -2.86 -6.27 20.73
N ALA A 864 -2.29 -5.91 19.59
CA ALA A 864 -1.53 -4.68 19.43
C ALA A 864 -2.39 -3.47 19.06
N LEU A 865 -3.71 -3.63 18.86
CA LEU A 865 -4.61 -2.53 18.53
C LEU A 865 -4.79 -1.57 19.72
N ASP A 866 -4.64 -0.28 19.44
CA ASP A 866 -4.92 0.82 20.35
C ASP A 866 -6.39 1.28 20.17
N ILE A 867 -7.15 1.21 21.26
CA ILE A 867 -8.59 1.53 21.31
C ILE A 867 -8.75 2.82 22.13
N GLY A 868 -9.43 3.83 21.61
CA GLY A 868 -9.54 5.08 22.35
C GLY A 868 -10.18 6.24 21.61
N ASP A 869 -9.80 7.45 22.02
CA ASP A 869 -10.26 8.68 21.40
C ASP A 869 -9.59 8.84 20.03
N PRO A 870 -10.36 8.92 18.92
CA PRO A 870 -9.79 9.15 17.59
C PRO A 870 -9.13 10.54 17.45
N ALA A 871 -9.21 11.42 18.47
CA ALA A 871 -8.41 12.63 18.65
C ALA A 871 -6.90 12.33 18.78
N ASP A 872 -6.56 11.17 19.32
CA ASP A 872 -5.18 10.71 19.51
C ASP A 872 -4.68 9.99 18.25
N LEU A 873 -3.47 10.35 17.79
CA LEU A 873 -2.83 9.71 16.64
C LEU A 873 -2.69 8.18 16.74
N PRO A 874 -2.29 7.57 17.88
CA PRO A 874 -2.12 6.13 17.96
C PRO A 874 -3.45 5.35 17.96
N THR A 875 -4.62 5.99 18.07
CA THR A 875 -5.89 5.25 18.10
C THR A 875 -6.16 4.56 16.76
N ASP A 876 -6.17 3.23 16.77
CA ASP A 876 -6.56 2.40 15.62
C ASP A 876 -8.08 2.22 15.53
N VAL A 877 -8.74 2.05 16.68
CA VAL A 877 -10.17 1.75 16.78
C VAL A 877 -10.88 2.80 17.66
N GLY A 878 -11.72 3.60 17.01
CA GLY A 878 -12.59 4.58 17.65
C GLY A 878 -13.94 4.00 18.11
N PRO A 879 -14.91 4.86 18.48
CA PRO A 879 -16.24 4.42 18.91
C PRO A 879 -17.08 3.89 17.73
N VAL A 880 -18.15 3.17 18.06
CA VAL A 880 -19.29 2.99 17.15
C VAL A 880 -20.19 4.22 17.20
N ILE A 881 -21.04 4.40 16.19
CA ILE A 881 -21.73 5.68 15.95
C ILE A 881 -22.69 6.11 17.07
N ASP A 882 -23.35 5.16 17.73
CA ASP A 882 -24.34 5.43 18.77
C ASP A 882 -24.55 4.22 19.69
N GLU A 883 -25.33 4.43 20.76
CA GLU A 883 -25.60 3.40 21.77
C GLU A 883 -26.45 2.26 21.22
N GLU A 884 -27.35 2.52 20.28
CA GLU A 884 -28.17 1.47 19.65
C GLU A 884 -27.30 0.50 18.83
N ALA A 885 -26.30 1.02 18.10
CA ALA A 885 -25.32 0.19 17.42
C ALA A 885 -24.48 -0.62 18.43
N LYS A 886 -24.08 -0.01 19.54
CA LYS A 886 -23.32 -0.67 20.61
C LYS A 886 -24.10 -1.83 21.21
N GLU A 887 -25.34 -1.59 21.67
CA GLU A 887 -26.19 -2.61 22.30
C GLU A 887 -26.39 -3.81 21.39
N LYS A 888 -26.71 -3.59 20.11
CA LYS A 888 -26.89 -4.67 19.12
C LYS A 888 -25.65 -5.53 18.93
N LEU A 889 -24.47 -4.90 18.91
CA LEU A 889 -23.20 -5.60 18.71
C LEU A 889 -22.80 -6.39 19.96
N ASP A 890 -22.99 -5.81 21.14
CA ASP A 890 -22.73 -6.49 22.41
C ASP A 890 -23.65 -7.71 22.57
N ASP A 891 -24.95 -7.57 22.26
CA ASP A 891 -25.93 -8.66 22.26
C ASP A 891 -25.56 -9.80 21.30
N HIS A 892 -25.02 -9.47 20.12
CA HIS A 892 -24.54 -10.47 19.16
C HIS A 892 -23.35 -11.26 19.71
N VAL A 893 -22.36 -10.58 20.31
CA VAL A 893 -21.21 -11.24 20.93
C VAL A 893 -21.65 -12.16 22.06
N ASP A 894 -22.56 -11.70 22.92
CA ASP A 894 -23.09 -12.50 24.03
C ASP A 894 -23.90 -13.72 23.53
N THR A 895 -24.69 -13.54 22.47
CA THR A 895 -25.41 -14.65 21.83
C THR A 895 -24.44 -15.70 21.28
N MET A 896 -23.38 -15.29 20.60
CA MET A 896 -22.37 -16.21 20.07
C MET A 896 -21.61 -16.96 21.18
N ARG A 897 -21.29 -16.26 22.27
CA ARG A 897 -20.69 -16.86 23.46
C ARG A 897 -21.62 -17.89 24.10
N GLN A 898 -22.91 -17.59 24.23
CA GLN A 898 -23.93 -18.51 24.76
C GLN A 898 -24.14 -19.74 23.86
N ARG A 899 -23.98 -19.60 22.54
CA ARG A 899 -23.98 -20.73 21.58
C ARG A 899 -22.73 -21.63 21.68
N GLY A 900 -21.74 -21.26 22.48
CA GLY A 900 -20.55 -22.06 22.75
C GLY A 900 -19.38 -21.81 21.80
N PHE A 901 -19.43 -20.75 20.99
CA PHE A 901 -18.31 -20.37 20.13
C PHE A 901 -17.15 -19.79 20.93
N LYS A 902 -15.93 -19.96 20.40
CA LYS A 902 -14.74 -19.33 21.02
C LYS A 902 -14.75 -17.84 20.68
N VAL A 903 -14.63 -17.01 21.70
CA VAL A 903 -14.62 -15.55 21.59
C VAL A 903 -13.32 -15.02 22.18
N TRP A 904 -12.56 -14.28 21.39
CA TRP A 904 -11.46 -13.42 21.86
C TRP A 904 -11.91 -11.98 21.76
N GLN A 905 -11.81 -11.23 22.84
CA GLN A 905 -12.34 -9.87 22.93
C GLN A 905 -11.32 -9.01 23.66
N ARG A 906 -11.05 -7.82 23.13
CA ARG A 906 -10.14 -6.85 23.77
C ARG A 906 -10.77 -6.27 25.02
N GLU A 907 -9.93 -5.87 25.96
CA GLU A 907 -10.36 -5.03 27.08
C GLU A 907 -10.54 -3.59 26.61
N LEU A 908 -11.62 -2.95 27.05
CA LEU A 908 -11.89 -1.55 26.76
C LEU A 908 -11.20 -0.66 27.82
N PRO A 909 -10.35 0.30 27.41
CA PRO A 909 -9.74 1.25 28.35
C PRO A 909 -10.75 2.15 29.05
N GLU A 910 -10.42 2.70 30.22
CA GLU A 910 -11.37 3.52 31.02
C GLU A 910 -11.95 4.72 30.26
N ILE A 911 -11.19 5.32 29.34
CA ILE A 911 -11.64 6.46 28.53
C ILE A 911 -12.90 6.14 27.70
N THR A 912 -13.09 4.88 27.32
CA THR A 912 -14.22 4.46 26.47
C THR A 912 -15.55 4.44 27.21
N GLN A 913 -15.58 4.61 28.54
CA GLN A 913 -16.82 4.61 29.32
C GLN A 913 -17.73 5.81 29.05
N LYS A 914 -17.19 6.87 28.41
CA LYS A 914 -17.94 8.11 28.12
C LYS A 914 -18.68 8.06 26.78
N GLY A 915 -18.25 7.20 25.88
CA GLY A 915 -18.75 7.09 24.51
C GLY A 915 -19.36 5.72 24.22
N SER A 916 -19.81 5.54 22.99
CA SER A 916 -20.37 4.28 22.52
C SER A 916 -19.26 3.43 21.90
N TYR A 917 -18.56 2.63 22.71
CA TYR A 917 -17.47 1.76 22.26
C TYR A 917 -17.85 0.28 22.32
N VAL A 918 -17.49 -0.46 21.27
CA VAL A 918 -17.60 -1.92 21.21
C VAL A 918 -16.19 -2.49 21.21
N ALA A 919 -15.94 -3.45 22.09
CA ALA A 919 -14.66 -4.14 22.16
C ALA A 919 -14.40 -4.89 20.84
N PRO A 920 -13.27 -4.65 20.15
CA PRO A 920 -12.85 -5.49 19.04
C PRO A 920 -12.89 -6.97 19.42
N THR A 921 -13.50 -7.78 18.55
CA THR A 921 -13.82 -9.17 18.86
C THR A 921 -13.50 -10.10 17.68
N ILE A 922 -12.94 -11.27 17.96
CA ILE A 922 -12.77 -12.39 17.03
C ILE A 922 -13.61 -13.58 17.54
N ILE A 923 -14.43 -14.17 16.67
CA ILE A 923 -15.30 -15.31 16.98
C ILE A 923 -15.01 -16.46 16.03
N GLU A 924 -14.62 -17.64 16.55
CA GLU A 924 -14.46 -18.85 15.73
C GLU A 924 -15.81 -19.56 15.61
N ILE A 925 -16.37 -19.62 14.39
CA ILE A 925 -17.67 -20.21 14.06
C ILE A 925 -17.51 -21.44 13.15
N ASN A 926 -18.58 -22.21 12.93
CA ASN A 926 -18.49 -23.43 12.12
C ASN A 926 -18.71 -23.14 10.63
N SER A 927 -19.62 -22.22 10.30
CA SER A 927 -19.90 -21.78 8.93
C SER A 927 -20.48 -20.37 8.96
N ILE A 928 -20.41 -19.65 7.84
CA ILE A 928 -21.10 -18.36 7.64
C ILE A 928 -22.62 -18.46 7.88
N GLU A 929 -23.20 -19.66 7.72
CA GLU A 929 -24.61 -19.96 8.01
C GLU A 929 -24.96 -19.84 9.51
N ASP A 930 -23.96 -19.77 10.40
CA ASP A 930 -24.19 -19.47 11.81
C ASP A 930 -24.61 -18.00 12.03
N LEU A 931 -24.52 -17.15 11.01
CA LEU A 931 -24.82 -15.71 11.06
C LEU A 931 -26.16 -15.40 10.37
N ASP A 932 -27.10 -14.82 11.12
CA ASP A 932 -28.42 -14.48 10.59
C ASP A 932 -28.46 -13.16 9.80
N GLN A 933 -27.51 -12.26 10.07
CA GLN A 933 -27.47 -10.91 9.48
C GLN A 933 -26.04 -10.33 9.50
N GLU A 934 -25.88 -9.19 8.84
CA GLU A 934 -24.68 -8.37 8.96
C GLU A 934 -24.57 -7.76 10.36
N ASN A 935 -23.39 -7.86 10.97
CA ASN A 935 -23.06 -7.21 12.24
C ASN A 935 -22.08 -6.06 11.98
N PHE A 936 -22.60 -4.83 12.02
CA PHE A 936 -21.93 -3.63 11.52
C PHE A 936 -20.98 -3.00 12.56
N GLY A 937 -19.95 -3.75 12.95
CA GLY A 937 -18.99 -3.33 13.98
C GLY A 937 -17.67 -4.11 13.94
N PRO A 938 -16.80 -3.96 14.96
CA PRO A 938 -15.45 -4.51 14.96
C PRO A 938 -15.43 -5.99 15.38
N ILE A 939 -16.21 -6.81 14.68
CA ILE A 939 -16.40 -8.24 14.97
C ILE A 939 -15.99 -9.07 13.75
N LEU A 940 -14.88 -9.79 13.88
CA LEU A 940 -14.39 -10.74 12.88
C LEU A 940 -14.85 -12.15 13.22
N HIS A 941 -15.49 -12.84 12.28
CA HIS A 941 -15.77 -14.27 12.39
C HIS A 941 -14.73 -15.07 11.62
N VAL A 942 -14.33 -16.24 12.13
CA VAL A 942 -13.33 -17.09 11.51
C VAL A 942 -13.90 -18.49 11.31
N VAL A 943 -13.76 -19.02 10.09
CA VAL A 943 -14.11 -20.38 9.69
C VAL A 943 -12.85 -21.08 9.20
N ARG A 944 -12.66 -22.34 9.59
CA ARG A 944 -11.62 -23.21 9.01
C ARG A 944 -12.23 -24.08 7.91
N PHE A 945 -11.50 -24.32 6.83
CA PHE A 945 -11.94 -25.18 5.74
C PHE A 945 -10.79 -26.04 5.19
N LYS A 946 -11.10 -27.18 4.57
CA LYS A 946 -10.09 -28.00 3.87
C LYS A 946 -9.87 -27.47 2.46
N GLY A 947 -8.65 -27.57 1.92
CA GLY A 947 -8.36 -27.13 0.54
C GLY A 947 -9.33 -27.70 -0.51
N THR A 948 -9.71 -28.98 -0.36
CA THR A 948 -10.69 -29.69 -1.20
C THR A 948 -12.14 -29.17 -1.11
N GLU A 949 -12.44 -28.29 -0.15
CA GLU A 949 -13.78 -27.74 0.08
C GLU A 949 -13.94 -26.32 -0.50
N LEU A 950 -12.95 -25.78 -1.21
CA LEU A 950 -13.01 -24.42 -1.76
C LEU A 950 -14.29 -24.15 -2.57
N ASP A 951 -14.69 -25.10 -3.41
CA ASP A 951 -15.94 -25.02 -4.19
C ASP A 951 -17.18 -24.87 -3.30
N LYS A 952 -17.22 -25.59 -2.17
CA LYS A 952 -18.30 -25.51 -1.18
C LYS A 952 -18.28 -24.16 -0.47
N ILE A 953 -17.09 -23.64 -0.12
CA ILE A 953 -16.95 -22.33 0.53
C ILE A 953 -17.48 -21.21 -0.36
N ILE A 954 -17.19 -21.25 -1.66
CA ILE A 954 -17.74 -20.27 -2.61
C ILE A 954 -19.27 -20.36 -2.65
N ASP A 955 -19.84 -21.57 -2.63
CA ASP A 955 -21.29 -21.76 -2.60
C ASP A 955 -21.95 -21.26 -1.30
N GLU A 956 -21.31 -21.47 -0.15
CA GLU A 956 -21.76 -20.92 1.14
C GLU A 956 -21.73 -19.39 1.16
N ILE A 957 -20.68 -18.76 0.64
CA ILE A 957 -20.60 -17.30 0.55
C ILE A 957 -21.75 -16.76 -0.32
N ASN A 958 -21.97 -17.38 -1.48
CA ASN A 958 -23.04 -17.01 -2.41
C ASN A 958 -24.45 -17.25 -1.81
N SER A 959 -24.63 -18.25 -0.93
CA SER A 959 -25.93 -18.62 -0.37
C SER A 959 -26.47 -17.57 0.62
N THR A 960 -25.60 -16.72 1.18
CA THR A 960 -25.99 -15.58 2.03
C THR A 960 -26.90 -14.59 1.30
N GLY A 961 -26.91 -14.61 -0.04
CA GLY A 961 -27.65 -13.69 -0.89
C GLY A 961 -27.02 -12.29 -0.99
N TYR A 962 -26.02 -11.99 -0.17
CA TYR A 962 -25.18 -10.80 -0.29
C TYR A 962 -24.12 -11.00 -1.39
N GLY A 963 -23.52 -9.89 -1.83
CA GLY A 963 -22.54 -9.90 -2.91
C GLY A 963 -21.80 -8.57 -3.04
N LEU A 964 -21.23 -8.05 -1.94
CA LEU A 964 -20.54 -6.74 -1.93
C LEU A 964 -19.04 -6.89 -2.15
N THR A 965 -18.26 -7.30 -1.14
CA THR A 965 -16.82 -7.53 -1.27
C THR A 965 -16.40 -8.97 -0.96
N LEU A 966 -15.37 -9.45 -1.66
CA LEU A 966 -14.66 -10.70 -1.35
C LEU A 966 -13.15 -10.48 -1.44
N GLY A 967 -12.43 -10.87 -0.41
CA GLY A 967 -10.98 -10.98 -0.41
C GLY A 967 -10.50 -12.39 -0.79
N LEU A 968 -9.41 -12.49 -1.53
CA LEU A 968 -8.66 -13.72 -1.73
C LEU A 968 -7.18 -13.48 -1.47
N HIS A 969 -6.58 -14.24 -0.56
CA HIS A 969 -5.13 -14.37 -0.46
C HIS A 969 -4.71 -15.74 -0.99
N SER A 970 -4.06 -15.72 -2.15
CA SER A 970 -3.52 -16.90 -2.84
C SER A 970 -2.43 -16.47 -3.82
N ARG A 971 -1.44 -17.34 -4.03
CA ARG A 971 -0.41 -17.20 -5.07
C ARG A 971 -0.65 -18.09 -6.28
N ILE A 972 -1.74 -18.85 -6.27
CA ILE A 972 -2.12 -19.80 -7.31
C ILE A 972 -3.14 -19.12 -8.24
N ASP A 973 -2.76 -18.90 -9.49
CA ASP A 973 -3.66 -18.24 -10.45
C ASP A 973 -4.87 -19.12 -10.77
N GLY A 974 -4.72 -20.45 -10.82
CA GLY A 974 -5.86 -21.37 -10.91
C GLY A 974 -6.90 -21.20 -9.78
N THR A 975 -6.45 -21.02 -8.53
CA THR A 975 -7.35 -20.72 -7.40
C THR A 975 -8.05 -19.39 -7.59
N ARG A 976 -7.30 -18.34 -7.98
CA ARG A 976 -7.85 -17.02 -8.28
C ARG A 976 -8.93 -17.09 -9.35
N GLN A 977 -8.64 -17.76 -10.47
CA GLN A 977 -9.57 -17.91 -11.59
C GLN A 977 -10.83 -18.69 -11.20
N LEU A 978 -10.68 -19.76 -10.40
CA LEU A 978 -11.82 -20.52 -9.90
C LEU A 978 -12.74 -19.63 -9.06
N VAL A 979 -12.19 -18.93 -8.06
CA VAL A 979 -12.96 -18.03 -7.19
C VAL A 979 -13.59 -16.90 -8.01
N GLU A 980 -12.82 -16.24 -8.88
CA GLU A 980 -13.30 -15.17 -9.75
C GLU A 980 -14.46 -15.61 -10.65
N SER A 981 -14.41 -16.83 -11.20
CA SER A 981 -15.43 -17.35 -12.11
C SER A 981 -16.74 -17.76 -11.42
N ARG A 982 -16.71 -18.02 -10.11
CA ARG A 982 -17.84 -18.58 -9.36
C ARG A 982 -18.42 -17.65 -8.30
N ALA A 983 -17.61 -16.74 -7.74
CA ALA A 983 -18.06 -15.81 -6.71
C ALA A 983 -19.04 -14.80 -7.31
N ARG A 984 -20.14 -14.56 -6.59
CA ARG A 984 -21.20 -13.59 -6.95
C ARG A 984 -21.07 -12.35 -6.10
N VAL A 985 -20.07 -11.54 -6.43
CA VAL A 985 -19.70 -10.35 -5.66
C VAL A 985 -19.39 -9.18 -6.57
N GLY A 986 -19.72 -7.97 -6.10
CA GLY A 986 -19.47 -6.75 -6.84
C GLY A 986 -17.98 -6.39 -6.91
N ASN A 987 -17.23 -6.54 -5.82
CA ASN A 987 -15.83 -6.12 -5.74
C ASN A 987 -14.96 -7.27 -5.20
N PHE A 988 -14.06 -7.78 -6.05
CA PHE A 988 -13.14 -8.86 -5.71
C PHE A 988 -11.71 -8.32 -5.54
N TYR A 989 -11.10 -8.60 -4.39
CA TYR A 989 -9.78 -8.08 -4.01
C TYR A 989 -8.80 -9.24 -3.81
N VAL A 990 -7.67 -9.22 -4.52
CA VAL A 990 -6.67 -10.29 -4.47
C VAL A 990 -5.37 -9.78 -3.84
N ASN A 991 -4.87 -10.49 -2.83
CA ASN A 991 -3.60 -10.20 -2.14
C ASN A 991 -3.50 -8.74 -1.62
N ARG A 992 -4.59 -8.23 -1.05
CA ARG A 992 -4.68 -6.93 -0.38
C ARG A 992 -5.90 -6.90 0.54
N ASN A 993 -6.00 -5.85 1.37
CA ASN A 993 -7.25 -5.52 2.05
C ASN A 993 -8.42 -5.31 1.06
N GLN A 994 -9.64 -5.44 1.57
CA GLN A 994 -10.88 -5.34 0.75
C GLN A 994 -11.69 -4.06 1.01
N ILE A 995 -11.07 -3.06 1.64
CA ILE A 995 -11.67 -1.77 1.96
C ILE A 995 -11.02 -0.63 1.15
N GLY A 996 -11.63 0.56 1.19
CA GLY A 996 -11.08 1.76 0.53
C GLY A 996 -11.08 1.64 -0.99
N ALA A 997 -12.25 1.33 -1.58
CA ALA A 997 -12.42 1.35 -3.01
C ALA A 997 -12.19 2.78 -3.54
N VAL A 998 -11.34 2.92 -4.56
CA VAL A 998 -11.04 4.23 -5.14
C VAL A 998 -11.98 4.49 -6.32
N VAL A 999 -12.64 5.64 -6.34
CA VAL A 999 -13.50 6.11 -7.44
C VAL A 999 -12.74 5.99 -8.77
N GLU A 1000 -13.45 5.59 -9.85
CA GLU A 1000 -12.92 5.27 -11.18
C GLU A 1000 -12.05 4.00 -11.25
N SER A 1001 -11.26 3.71 -10.21
CA SER A 1001 -10.31 2.59 -10.22
C SER A 1001 -10.92 1.27 -9.78
N GLN A 1002 -11.78 1.30 -8.77
CA GLN A 1002 -12.58 0.16 -8.30
C GLN A 1002 -14.03 0.59 -8.11
N PRO A 1003 -14.79 0.85 -9.19
CA PRO A 1003 -16.21 1.15 -9.10
C PRO A 1003 -16.93 0.25 -8.09
N PHE A 1004 -17.55 0.87 -7.09
CA PHE A 1004 -17.97 0.20 -5.88
C PHE A 1004 -19.48 -0.02 -5.86
N GLY A 1005 -19.88 -1.22 -5.46
CA GLY A 1005 -21.28 -1.60 -5.34
C GLY A 1005 -21.48 -3.09 -5.55
N GLY A 1006 -22.50 -3.65 -4.94
CA GLY A 1006 -22.74 -5.10 -4.88
C GLY A 1006 -23.83 -5.58 -5.82
N GLU A 1007 -24.17 -6.86 -5.67
CA GLU A 1007 -25.35 -7.48 -6.25
C GLU A 1007 -26.19 -8.22 -5.20
N GLY A 1008 -27.36 -8.73 -5.58
CA GLY A 1008 -28.25 -9.44 -4.68
C GLY A 1008 -28.77 -8.56 -3.53
N HIS A 1009 -28.58 -9.01 -2.29
CA HIS A 1009 -28.94 -8.26 -1.09
C HIS A 1009 -28.03 -7.07 -0.79
N SER A 1010 -26.91 -6.92 -1.52
CA SER A 1010 -25.96 -5.84 -1.34
C SER A 1010 -26.22 -4.62 -2.20
N GLY A 1011 -27.00 -4.72 -3.27
CA GLY A 1011 -27.41 -3.53 -4.00
C GLY A 1011 -28.09 -3.81 -5.33
N THR A 1012 -28.63 -2.74 -5.92
CA THR A 1012 -29.23 -2.77 -7.26
C THR A 1012 -28.23 -2.42 -8.36
N GLY A 1013 -27.13 -1.75 -7.99
CA GLY A 1013 -26.30 -1.00 -8.92
C GLY A 1013 -27.08 0.14 -9.61
N PRO A 1014 -26.44 0.82 -10.59
CA PRO A 1014 -25.05 0.62 -11.03
C PRO A 1014 -24.03 1.04 -9.96
N LYS A 1015 -22.78 0.61 -10.13
CA LYS A 1015 -21.68 0.89 -9.20
C LYS A 1015 -21.38 2.38 -9.09
N ALA A 1016 -21.32 2.90 -7.86
CA ALA A 1016 -20.84 4.25 -7.59
C ALA A 1016 -19.36 4.37 -8.01
N GLY A 1017 -19.01 5.54 -8.55
CA GLY A 1017 -17.67 5.84 -9.03
C GLY A 1017 -17.31 5.08 -10.30
N GLY A 1018 -18.31 4.53 -11.00
CA GLY A 1018 -18.14 3.83 -12.26
C GLY A 1018 -18.80 4.52 -13.45
N PRO A 1019 -18.43 4.14 -14.68
CA PRO A 1019 -18.86 4.78 -15.93
C PRO A 1019 -20.35 4.58 -16.26
N HIS A 1020 -21.06 3.76 -15.49
CA HIS A 1020 -22.49 3.48 -15.69
C HIS A 1020 -23.39 4.22 -14.70
N TYR A 1021 -22.81 4.93 -13.73
CA TYR A 1021 -23.57 5.53 -12.63
C TYR A 1021 -24.39 6.74 -13.08
N VAL A 1022 -23.74 7.74 -13.67
CA VAL A 1022 -24.38 9.01 -14.09
C VAL A 1022 -25.50 8.77 -15.09
N ALA A 1023 -25.33 7.85 -16.04
CA ALA A 1023 -26.35 7.49 -17.03
C ALA A 1023 -27.68 7.05 -16.39
N ARG A 1024 -27.65 6.40 -15.21
CA ARG A 1024 -28.88 5.94 -14.53
C ARG A 1024 -29.75 7.10 -14.05
N PHE A 1025 -29.14 8.25 -13.77
CA PHE A 1025 -29.81 9.49 -13.39
C PHE A 1025 -30.40 10.26 -14.58
N ALA A 1026 -30.18 9.82 -15.82
CA ALA A 1026 -30.66 10.47 -17.03
C ALA A 1026 -31.78 9.69 -17.73
N THR A 1027 -32.51 10.38 -18.60
CA THR A 1027 -33.46 9.82 -19.57
C THR A 1027 -32.98 10.07 -20.99
N GLU A 1028 -33.24 9.11 -21.87
CA GLU A 1028 -32.92 9.19 -23.30
C GLU A 1028 -34.01 9.94 -24.07
N ARG A 1029 -33.60 10.72 -25.08
CA ARG A 1029 -34.48 11.40 -26.04
C ARG A 1029 -33.89 11.33 -27.43
N VAL A 1030 -34.65 10.83 -28.40
CA VAL A 1030 -34.24 10.82 -29.81
C VAL A 1030 -34.94 11.96 -30.56
N ILE A 1031 -34.15 12.73 -31.30
CA ILE A 1031 -34.65 13.72 -32.26
C ILE A 1031 -34.32 13.22 -33.66
N THR A 1032 -35.37 13.06 -34.46
CA THR A 1032 -35.31 12.68 -35.88
C THR A 1032 -35.79 13.84 -36.73
N ILE A 1033 -34.94 14.32 -37.63
CA ILE A 1033 -35.23 15.45 -38.51
C ILE A 1033 -35.11 14.98 -39.96
N ASP A 1034 -36.22 15.08 -40.70
CA ASP A 1034 -36.20 14.97 -42.16
C ASP A 1034 -35.56 16.24 -42.74
N THR A 1035 -34.39 16.08 -43.34
CA THR A 1035 -33.58 17.13 -43.96
C THR A 1035 -33.70 17.15 -45.48
N THR A 1036 -34.57 16.31 -46.07
CA THR A 1036 -34.77 16.27 -47.53
C THR A 1036 -35.23 17.61 -48.09
N ALA A 1037 -36.12 18.31 -47.38
CA ALA A 1037 -36.62 19.63 -47.77
C ALA A 1037 -35.52 20.72 -47.82
N ALA A 1038 -34.42 20.53 -47.10
CA ALA A 1038 -33.25 21.43 -47.10
C ALA A 1038 -32.20 21.07 -48.18
N GLY A 1039 -32.49 20.08 -49.04
CA GLY A 1039 -31.61 19.63 -50.12
C GLY A 1039 -30.89 18.30 -49.88
N GLY A 1040 -31.21 17.58 -48.80
CA GLY A 1040 -30.49 16.36 -48.38
C GLY A 1040 -29.03 16.66 -48.01
N ASN A 1041 -28.18 15.62 -47.93
CA ASN A 1041 -26.74 15.80 -47.72
C ASN A 1041 -26.11 16.49 -48.94
N ALA A 1042 -26.20 17.82 -49.03
CA ALA A 1042 -25.58 18.61 -50.09
C ALA A 1042 -24.06 18.35 -50.19
N SER A 1043 -23.42 17.95 -49.09
CA SER A 1043 -22.04 17.47 -49.01
C SER A 1043 -21.80 16.17 -49.81
N LEU A 1044 -22.76 15.25 -49.88
CA LEU A 1044 -22.68 14.02 -50.68
C LEU A 1044 -22.83 14.29 -52.18
N LEU A 1045 -23.62 15.31 -52.57
CA LEU A 1045 -23.74 15.76 -53.96
C LEU A 1045 -22.54 16.61 -54.43
N ALA A 1046 -21.87 17.30 -53.50
CA ALA A 1046 -20.70 18.14 -53.78
C ALA A 1046 -19.36 17.37 -53.77
N ALA A 1047 -19.34 16.16 -53.22
CA ALA A 1047 -18.16 15.29 -53.17
C ALA A 1047 -18.01 14.34 -54.39
N GLY A 1048 -18.95 14.40 -55.34
CA GLY A 1048 -19.02 13.54 -56.53
C GLY A 1048 -18.45 14.15 -57.80
#